data_AF-A0A924LUM9-F1
#
_entry.id   AF-A0A924LUM9-F1
#
_cell.length_a   1.000
_cell.length_b   1.000
_cell.length_c   1.000
_cell.angle_alpha   90.00
_cell.angle_beta   90.00
_cell.angle_gamma   90.00
#
_symmetry.space_group_name_H-M   'P 1'
#
loop_
_entity.id
_entity.type
_entity.pdbx_description
1 polymer ?
#
loop_
_entity_poly.entity_id
_entity_poly.type
_entity_poly.pdbx_seq_one_letter_code
_entity_poly.pdbx_strand_id
1 'polypeptide(L)'
;MSSVVRTESVPRRREAKLDATYAYLERHANRILAAGALVTVNLAALEVLRSTMVEDTRIYSVLALGLALTMFLMLHRMVVRMVRFALRTARHQSGVANQLMEAVELFAGEAAGVRGTVDALCLAVRASGCEVYIWEPTDRSLWSPTRGTHTTLNSAQVRHMKDTMSTRSSVTMPMASSHSALPLAITTINGSSSLIAAPMWVGPDLAGIVLRRYSSPREVSRSQDATLVSGFAALGAVALGKATVVDSEKQRVRDNELLVRSMQLAGDTASRDHLVTFAVQAAETLDSPRSVILATTGGQLRLVAAHGIHRSVALVARRIPMRTSFVRSLRTATTGPIGVTFADSEQPVVDMLEHLGFSGRVIAQPIHDATGLIGVVIVDSDDSQLNERETSLLSVLSKQVSLTLERIRMSHSITKRSRHLACTPKLARNLAGERDLAEVARITARELHEGFGYGRVSIALRDDNGELRISASSGMLAQSSIAVTCTNTMRAALDAARPYVSCAGETRIGRIDDPNAPAGCRSQLVVPIIGADHQAIGVIAVYERDPESLGEDDLHMLETIADQLTGTIEQAQLIETLERSYFKTVEALSVALEAKDAYTLDHARSITELSAEVGRRMGMDDNEIRDLKLGALLHDIGKIGVPEEILGKQGPLTDDEFEIMKEHTIIGEQIIAPIEFLEGVRPLVLHEHERWDGRGYPHQLAGEDIPLGARIIFVCDAWHAMVSDRPYRASLGNDVAMAELKECAGTQFDPRVVDVFTEVIESGAAALI
;
A
#
# COMPACT_ATOMS: atom_id res chain seq x y z
N MET A 1 14.29 69.67 97.14
CA MET A 1 14.26 68.22 97.45
C MET A 1 12.84 67.71 97.28
N SER A 2 12.45 66.99 96.22
CA SER A 2 12.88 67.03 94.80
C SER A 2 12.00 66.04 94.04
N SER A 3 10.99 66.61 93.37
CA SER A 3 10.54 66.32 92.00
C SER A 3 9.94 64.93 91.73
N VAL A 4 8.61 64.77 91.71
CA VAL A 4 7.68 65.17 90.62
C VAL A 4 8.17 64.74 89.24
N VAL A 5 7.66 63.62 88.72
CA VAL A 5 7.48 63.41 87.27
C VAL A 5 6.13 62.73 87.04
N ARG A 6 5.41 63.29 86.07
CA ARG A 6 4.00 63.13 85.77
C ARG A 6 3.65 61.75 85.20
N THR A 7 2.42 61.36 85.50
CA THR A 7 1.56 60.52 84.67
C THR A 7 1.52 61.03 83.22
N GLU A 8 2.12 60.29 82.29
CA GLU A 8 1.77 60.37 80.87
C GLU A 8 0.89 59.18 80.50
N SER A 9 -0.37 59.48 80.23
CA SER A 9 -1.36 58.59 79.66
C SER A 9 -0.87 58.05 78.31
N VAL A 10 -0.72 56.72 78.22
CA VAL A 10 -0.71 56.01 76.94
C VAL A 10 -1.99 56.40 76.18
N PRO A 11 -1.92 56.81 74.89
CA PRO A 11 -3.11 57.22 74.18
C PRO A 11 -3.99 55.99 73.93
N ARG A 12 -5.12 55.89 74.66
CA ARG A 12 -6.24 54.92 74.48
C ARG A 12 -6.76 54.80 73.03
N ARG A 13 -6.25 55.58 72.07
CA ARG A 13 -6.53 55.49 70.62
C ARG A 13 -5.67 54.46 69.86
N ARG A 14 -4.50 54.02 70.39
CA ARG A 14 -3.65 53.02 69.72
C ARG A 14 -4.11 51.58 70.00
N GLU A 15 -4.48 51.26 71.24
CA GLU A 15 -5.06 49.97 71.61
C GLU A 15 -6.43 49.75 70.96
N ALA A 16 -7.33 50.74 70.99
CA ALA A 16 -8.63 50.65 70.32
C ALA A 16 -8.56 50.47 68.78
N LYS A 17 -7.46 50.90 68.13
CA LYS A 17 -7.22 50.67 66.69
C LYS A 17 -6.61 49.30 66.42
N LEU A 18 -5.73 48.80 67.28
CA LEU A 18 -5.21 47.44 67.18
C LEU A 18 -6.30 46.40 67.47
N ASP A 19 -7.14 46.63 68.48
CA ASP A 19 -8.28 45.77 68.82
C ASP A 19 -9.34 45.78 67.71
N ALA A 20 -9.59 46.92 67.07
CA ALA A 20 -10.46 46.98 65.89
C ALA A 20 -9.87 46.26 64.67
N THR A 21 -8.54 46.24 64.53
CA THR A 21 -7.83 45.54 63.45
C THR A 21 -7.81 44.03 63.71
N TYR A 22 -7.59 43.61 64.96
CA TYR A 22 -7.68 42.21 65.40
C TYR A 22 -9.11 41.68 65.28
N ALA A 23 -10.13 42.41 65.75
CA ALA A 23 -11.54 42.01 65.64
C ALA A 23 -12.08 42.03 64.19
N TYR A 24 -11.40 42.72 63.27
CA TYR A 24 -11.67 42.67 61.83
C TYR A 24 -10.97 41.48 61.17
N LEU A 25 -9.69 41.22 61.52
CA LEU A 25 -8.93 40.05 61.08
C LEU A 25 -9.55 38.75 61.57
N GLU A 26 -10.06 38.69 62.80
CA GLU A 26 -10.73 37.52 63.37
C GLU A 26 -12.10 37.27 62.73
N ARG A 27 -12.88 38.33 62.46
CA ARG A 27 -14.13 38.24 61.68
C ARG A 27 -13.90 37.82 60.22
N HIS A 28 -12.75 38.12 59.64
CA HIS A 28 -12.40 37.69 58.28
C HIS A 28 -11.70 36.34 58.26
N ALA A 29 -10.95 35.96 59.29
CA ALA A 29 -10.43 34.61 59.50
C ALA A 29 -11.59 33.60 59.65
N ASN A 30 -12.66 33.96 60.36
CA ASN A 30 -13.88 33.14 60.43
C ASN A 30 -14.64 33.07 59.08
N ARG A 31 -14.57 34.11 58.23
CA ARG A 31 -15.09 34.04 56.84
C ARG A 31 -14.17 33.24 55.91
N ILE A 32 -12.86 33.24 56.17
CA ILE A 32 -11.85 32.42 55.47
C ILE A 32 -12.02 30.94 55.87
N LEU A 33 -12.30 30.64 57.14
CA LEU A 33 -12.68 29.31 57.62
C LEU A 33 -14.03 28.86 57.06
N ALA A 34 -15.01 29.76 56.94
CA ALA A 34 -16.30 29.46 56.29
C ALA A 34 -16.17 29.25 54.77
N ALA A 35 -15.31 30.02 54.09
CA ALA A 35 -14.98 29.82 52.68
C ALA A 35 -14.16 28.54 52.47
N GLY A 36 -13.25 28.24 53.41
CA GLY A 36 -12.51 26.97 53.49
C GLY A 36 -13.43 25.78 53.71
N ALA A 37 -14.47 25.91 54.55
CA ALA A 37 -15.51 24.92 54.78
C ALA A 37 -16.37 24.68 53.52
N LEU A 38 -16.66 25.75 52.75
CA LEU A 38 -17.34 25.65 51.45
C LEU A 38 -16.46 24.92 50.41
N VAL A 39 -15.14 25.09 50.49
CA VAL A 39 -14.15 24.38 49.67
C VAL A 39 -14.04 22.89 50.05
N THR A 40 -14.08 22.54 51.34
CA THR A 40 -14.11 21.13 51.78
C THR A 40 -15.44 20.44 51.43
N VAL A 41 -16.58 21.14 51.51
CA VAL A 41 -17.88 20.61 51.08
C VAL A 41 -17.92 20.39 49.56
N ASN A 42 -17.33 21.29 48.76
CA ASN A 42 -17.25 21.12 47.30
C ASN A 42 -16.25 20.04 46.86
N LEU A 43 -15.13 19.86 47.58
CA LEU A 43 -14.20 18.77 47.35
C LEU A 43 -14.82 17.41 47.71
N ALA A 44 -15.55 17.33 48.82
CA ALA A 44 -16.30 16.12 49.18
C ALA A 44 -17.42 15.80 48.16
N ALA A 45 -18.09 16.81 47.61
CA ALA A 45 -19.08 16.63 46.54
C ALA A 45 -18.44 16.16 45.21
N LEU A 46 -17.24 16.63 44.88
CA LEU A 46 -16.43 16.17 43.75
C LEU A 46 -15.89 14.74 43.93
N GLU A 47 -15.62 14.32 45.18
CA GLU A 47 -15.22 12.95 45.51
C GLU A 47 -16.43 11.98 45.36
N VAL A 48 -17.62 12.41 45.77
CA VAL A 48 -18.88 11.66 45.64
C VAL A 48 -19.33 11.55 44.17
N LEU A 49 -19.17 12.61 43.36
CA LEU A 49 -19.42 12.58 41.91
C LEU A 49 -18.40 11.70 41.16
N ARG A 50 -17.14 11.65 41.62
CA ARG A 50 -16.09 10.79 41.07
C ARG A 50 -16.37 9.31 41.33
N SER A 51 -17.06 8.99 42.44
CA SER A 51 -17.43 7.60 42.78
C SER A 51 -18.76 7.14 42.17
N THR A 52 -19.56 8.03 41.58
CA THR A 52 -20.94 7.70 41.12
C THR A 52 -21.18 7.79 39.62
N MET A 53 -20.31 8.42 38.82
CA MET A 53 -20.50 8.51 37.37
C MET A 53 -19.38 7.85 36.56
N VAL A 54 -19.74 6.76 35.89
CA VAL A 54 -19.02 6.19 34.75
C VAL A 54 -19.52 6.97 33.51
N GLU A 55 -18.60 7.49 32.70
CA GLU A 55 -18.66 7.60 31.22
C GLU A 55 -18.21 8.91 30.55
N ASP A 56 -18.04 10.07 31.22
CA ASP A 56 -17.63 11.29 30.46
C ASP A 56 -16.57 12.17 31.15
N THR A 57 -15.30 11.88 30.86
CA THR A 57 -14.11 12.57 31.41
C THR A 57 -13.98 14.03 30.97
N ARG A 58 -14.64 14.42 29.86
CA ARG A 58 -14.58 15.79 29.31
C ARG A 58 -15.39 16.79 30.13
N ILE A 59 -16.56 16.38 30.62
CA ILE A 59 -17.41 17.23 31.44
C ILE A 59 -16.74 17.50 32.80
N TYR A 60 -16.08 16.48 33.35
CA TYR A 60 -15.35 16.57 34.62
C TYR A 60 -14.15 17.53 34.56
N SER A 61 -13.38 17.48 33.46
CA SER A 61 -12.22 18.34 33.27
C SER A 61 -12.62 19.79 32.98
N VAL A 62 -13.72 20.02 32.23
CA VAL A 62 -14.27 21.37 32.01
C VAL A 62 -14.85 21.98 33.29
N LEU A 63 -15.57 21.20 34.11
CA LEU A 63 -16.08 21.66 35.41
C LEU A 63 -14.96 21.90 36.42
N ALA A 64 -13.95 21.03 36.48
CA ALA A 64 -12.78 21.22 37.35
C ALA A 64 -11.94 22.42 36.93
N LEU A 65 -11.73 22.63 35.62
CA LEU A 65 -11.02 23.81 35.09
C LEU A 65 -11.85 25.08 35.34
N GLY A 66 -13.16 25.03 35.17
CA GLY A 66 -14.08 26.12 35.49
C GLY A 66 -14.04 26.50 36.98
N LEU A 67 -14.10 25.53 37.89
CA LEU A 67 -13.99 25.77 39.33
C LEU A 67 -12.60 26.27 39.74
N ALA A 68 -11.53 25.70 39.18
CA ALA A 68 -10.15 26.16 39.42
C ALA A 68 -9.93 27.59 38.92
N LEU A 69 -10.43 27.93 37.73
CA LEU A 69 -10.39 29.27 37.17
C LEU A 69 -11.22 30.25 38.01
N THR A 70 -12.38 29.83 38.52
CA THR A 70 -13.24 30.66 39.37
C THR A 70 -12.61 30.90 40.74
N MET A 71 -12.02 29.86 41.36
CA MET A 71 -11.25 29.96 42.60
C MET A 71 -10.02 30.85 42.41
N PHE A 72 -9.32 30.71 41.29
CA PHE A 72 -8.14 31.52 40.96
C PHE A 72 -8.51 32.99 40.72
N LEU A 73 -9.60 33.28 40.02
CA LEU A 73 -10.12 34.63 39.83
C LEU A 73 -10.61 35.25 41.14
N MET A 74 -11.24 34.46 42.03
CA MET A 74 -11.62 34.92 43.37
C MET A 74 -10.39 35.23 44.22
N LEU A 75 -9.39 34.35 44.26
CA LEU A 75 -8.14 34.54 44.99
C LEU A 75 -7.36 35.72 44.42
N HIS A 76 -7.31 35.87 43.09
CA HIS A 76 -6.69 37.00 42.41
C HIS A 76 -7.39 38.33 42.74
N ARG A 77 -8.72 38.39 42.66
CA ARG A 77 -9.51 39.58 43.06
C ARG A 77 -9.36 39.88 44.55
N MET A 78 -9.23 38.85 45.39
CA MET A 78 -9.02 38.99 46.84
C MET A 78 -7.64 39.55 47.14
N VAL A 79 -6.57 39.01 46.52
CA VAL A 79 -5.19 39.50 46.66
C VAL A 79 -5.07 40.92 46.11
N VAL A 80 -5.65 41.22 44.95
CA VAL A 80 -5.67 42.59 44.40
C VAL A 80 -6.43 43.54 45.31
N ARG A 81 -7.55 43.12 45.93
CA ARG A 81 -8.26 43.94 46.93
C ARG A 81 -7.47 44.12 48.23
N MET A 82 -6.76 43.08 48.68
CA MET A 82 -5.93 43.11 49.89
C MET A 82 -4.71 44.01 49.70
N VAL A 83 -4.07 43.94 48.53
CA VAL A 83 -2.96 44.80 48.11
C VAL A 83 -3.45 46.25 47.90
N ARG A 84 -4.59 46.46 47.24
CA ARG A 84 -5.22 47.80 47.15
C ARG A 84 -5.58 48.38 48.52
N PHE A 85 -6.02 47.56 49.47
CA PHE A 85 -6.34 47.99 50.82
C PHE A 85 -5.09 48.32 51.62
N ALA A 86 -4.06 47.48 51.58
CA ALA A 86 -2.75 47.70 52.20
C ALA A 86 -2.04 48.95 51.64
N LEU A 87 -2.21 49.24 50.34
CA LEU A 87 -1.68 50.44 49.69
C LEU A 87 -2.55 51.69 49.96
N ARG A 88 -3.87 51.53 50.18
CA ARG A 88 -4.75 52.64 50.60
C ARG A 88 -4.51 53.08 52.04
N THR A 89 -4.12 52.17 52.93
CA THR A 89 -3.66 52.53 54.29
C THR A 89 -2.26 53.15 54.27
N ALA A 90 -1.46 52.90 53.22
CA ALA A 90 -0.15 53.55 53.00
C ALA A 90 -0.24 54.98 52.39
N ARG A 91 -1.46 55.51 52.14
CA ARG A 91 -1.74 56.81 51.46
C ARG A 91 -1.10 58.07 52.08
N HIS A 92 -0.39 57.98 53.18
CA HIS A 92 0.32 59.12 53.74
C HIS A 92 1.79 59.24 53.34
N GLN A 93 2.38 58.34 52.53
CA GLN A 93 3.76 58.54 52.03
C GLN A 93 4.01 57.99 50.60
N SER A 94 4.51 58.91 49.75
CA SER A 94 5.34 58.77 48.52
C SER A 94 4.76 58.17 47.21
N GLY A 95 5.25 58.72 46.07
CA GLY A 95 4.88 58.38 44.67
C GLY A 95 5.22 56.95 44.21
N VAL A 96 5.81 56.15 45.09
CA VAL A 96 6.10 54.72 44.90
C VAL A 96 4.82 53.88 44.73
N ALA A 97 3.72 54.28 45.37
CA ALA A 97 2.45 53.55 45.30
C ALA A 97 1.77 53.63 43.92
N ASN A 98 1.99 54.70 43.16
CA ASN A 98 1.44 54.86 41.81
C ASN A 98 2.24 54.03 40.77
N GLN A 99 3.57 53.96 40.90
CA GLN A 99 4.41 53.15 40.01
C GLN A 99 4.17 51.64 40.18
N LEU A 100 3.92 51.19 41.42
CA LEU A 100 3.49 49.80 41.69
C LEU A 100 2.08 49.50 41.15
N MET A 101 1.18 50.49 41.10
CA MET A 101 -0.16 50.34 40.50
C MET A 101 -0.10 50.16 38.98
N GLU A 102 0.67 51.00 38.26
CA GLU A 102 0.87 50.85 36.81
C GLU A 102 1.51 49.50 36.46
N ALA A 103 2.50 49.06 37.24
CA ALA A 103 3.13 47.76 37.06
C ALA A 103 2.12 46.61 37.21
N VAL A 104 1.28 46.65 38.26
CA VAL A 104 0.23 45.64 38.50
C VAL A 104 -0.83 45.62 37.38
N GLU A 105 -1.18 46.75 36.79
CA GLU A 105 -2.09 46.81 35.64
C GLU A 105 -1.44 46.28 34.36
N LEU A 106 -0.14 46.52 34.13
CA LEU A 106 0.62 45.94 33.03
C LEU A 106 0.72 44.41 33.14
N PHE A 107 0.93 43.88 34.35
CA PHE A 107 1.03 42.43 34.60
C PHE A 107 -0.32 41.69 34.57
N ALA A 108 -1.43 42.41 34.53
CA ALA A 108 -2.77 41.83 34.44
C ALA A 108 -3.23 41.59 32.99
N GLY A 109 -2.45 41.98 31.98
CA GLY A 109 -2.73 41.69 30.57
C GLY A 109 -2.50 40.23 30.20
N GLU A 110 -3.58 39.45 30.03
CA GLU A 110 -3.61 37.98 29.94
C GLU A 110 -2.96 37.31 28.69
N ALA A 111 -2.16 37.97 27.85
CA ALA A 111 -1.84 37.45 26.51
C ALA A 111 -0.36 37.19 26.14
N ALA A 112 0.62 37.55 26.97
CA ALA A 112 1.96 37.83 26.45
C ALA A 112 2.99 36.66 26.42
N GLY A 113 2.67 35.47 26.96
CA GLY A 113 3.65 34.37 27.12
C GLY A 113 4.85 34.77 28.00
N VAL A 114 5.87 33.92 28.16
CA VAL A 114 7.07 34.24 28.97
C VAL A 114 7.77 35.48 28.42
N ARG A 115 8.00 35.55 27.10
CA ARG A 115 8.74 36.65 26.46
C ARG A 115 8.05 38.00 26.60
N GLY A 116 6.75 38.08 26.35
CA GLY A 116 6.02 39.34 26.52
C GLY A 116 5.84 39.73 27.99
N THR A 117 5.80 38.75 28.91
CA THR A 117 5.83 39.02 30.36
C THR A 117 7.18 39.61 30.80
N VAL A 118 8.28 39.09 30.23
CA VAL A 118 9.63 39.64 30.43
C VAL A 118 9.73 41.08 29.92
N ASP A 119 9.23 41.35 28.71
CA ASP A 119 9.25 42.70 28.12
C ASP A 119 8.44 43.70 28.96
N ALA A 120 7.25 43.29 29.43
CA ALA A 120 6.40 44.07 30.34
C ALA A 120 7.08 44.34 31.68
N LEU A 121 7.73 43.31 32.26
CA LEU A 121 8.49 43.42 33.51
C LEU A 121 9.64 44.41 33.37
N CYS A 122 10.38 44.33 32.26
CA CYS A 122 11.47 45.24 31.97
C CYS A 122 10.98 46.69 31.85
N LEU A 123 9.85 46.93 31.18
CA LEU A 123 9.28 48.26 31.02
C LEU A 123 8.85 48.87 32.36
N ALA A 124 8.13 48.10 33.18
CA ALA A 124 7.62 48.54 34.48
C ALA A 124 8.75 48.84 35.48
N VAL A 125 9.80 48.01 35.49
CA VAL A 125 10.90 48.15 36.44
C VAL A 125 11.84 49.31 36.05
N ARG A 126 12.06 49.55 34.75
CA ARG A 126 12.84 50.72 34.27
C ARG A 126 12.22 52.06 34.70
N ALA A 127 10.90 52.20 34.64
CA ALA A 127 10.20 53.43 35.04
C ALA A 127 10.45 53.81 36.51
N SER A 128 10.90 52.86 37.33
CA SER A 128 11.18 53.01 38.76
C SER A 128 12.68 53.20 39.07
N GLY A 129 13.54 53.26 38.06
CA GLY A 129 15.00 53.38 38.22
C GLY A 129 15.68 52.10 38.73
N CYS A 130 15.04 50.95 38.55
CA CYS A 130 15.57 49.61 38.84
C CYS A 130 15.94 48.90 37.52
N GLU A 131 16.77 47.86 37.62
CA GLU A 131 17.16 46.97 36.53
C GLU A 131 16.68 45.54 36.83
N VAL A 132 16.40 44.75 35.80
CA VAL A 132 15.95 43.35 35.91
C VAL A 132 16.88 42.46 35.10
N TYR A 133 17.23 41.33 35.68
CA TYR A 133 17.98 40.25 35.05
C TYR A 133 17.16 38.96 35.17
N ILE A 134 17.00 38.22 34.07
CA ILE A 134 16.17 37.01 34.01
C ILE A 134 17.00 35.91 33.36
N TRP A 135 16.86 34.69 33.85
CA TRP A 135 17.57 33.52 33.32
C TRP A 135 16.63 32.65 32.47
N GLU A 136 17.13 32.18 31.33
CA GLU A 136 16.42 31.21 30.49
C GLU A 136 16.72 29.78 30.97
N PRO A 137 15.74 28.85 30.93
CA PRO A 137 15.96 27.47 31.39
C PRO A 137 16.87 26.64 30.46
N THR A 138 16.90 26.95 29.16
CA THR A 138 17.52 26.13 28.11
C THR A 138 18.95 26.54 27.76
N ASP A 139 19.34 27.78 28.05
CA ASP A 139 20.70 28.26 27.81
C ASP A 139 21.36 28.73 29.12
N ARG A 140 22.56 28.23 29.39
CA ARG A 140 23.40 28.71 30.51
C ARG A 140 23.96 30.12 30.23
N SER A 141 23.65 30.72 29.07
CA SER A 141 23.98 32.09 28.74
C SER A 141 22.95 33.09 29.30
N LEU A 142 23.46 34.22 29.79
CA LEU A 142 22.69 35.28 30.46
C LEU A 142 21.81 36.02 29.46
N TRP A 143 20.53 36.24 29.76
CA TRP A 143 19.78 37.24 29.02
C TRP A 143 20.32 38.64 29.33
N SER A 144 20.39 39.44 28.26
CA SER A 144 21.04 40.72 28.16
C SER A 144 20.36 41.81 29.01
N PRO A 145 21.13 42.72 29.63
CA PRO A 145 20.60 43.96 30.16
C PRO A 145 19.91 44.73 29.03
N THR A 146 18.65 45.05 29.27
CA THR A 146 17.86 46.03 28.55
C THR A 146 18.67 47.04 27.71
N ARG A 147 18.51 47.00 26.38
CA ARG A 147 19.00 48.01 25.42
C ARG A 147 18.75 49.43 25.97
N GLY A 148 19.82 50.21 26.17
CA GLY A 148 19.79 51.61 26.58
C GLY A 148 20.80 51.95 27.69
N THR A 149 22.04 52.26 27.30
CA THR A 149 23.11 53.00 28.02
C THR A 149 23.35 52.69 29.50
N HIS A 150 24.51 52.06 29.76
CA HIS A 150 25.13 51.65 31.03
C HIS A 150 24.57 50.37 31.68
N THR A 151 25.18 49.23 31.35
CA THR A 151 25.07 48.00 32.14
C THR A 151 25.77 48.20 33.48
N THR A 152 25.03 48.16 34.58
CA THR A 152 25.59 48.44 35.92
C THR A 152 26.53 47.35 36.42
N LEU A 153 26.30 46.10 36.03
CA LEU A 153 27.14 44.94 36.34
C LEU A 153 27.64 44.28 35.05
N ASN A 154 28.90 43.83 35.06
CA ASN A 154 29.45 43.01 33.98
C ASN A 154 29.00 41.54 34.11
N SER A 155 29.19 40.75 33.05
CA SER A 155 28.73 39.35 32.99
C SER A 155 29.33 38.46 34.10
N ALA A 156 30.54 38.76 34.59
CA ALA A 156 31.16 38.03 35.70
C ALA A 156 30.52 38.37 37.05
N GLN A 157 30.18 39.65 37.28
CA GLN A 157 29.48 40.10 38.48
C GLN A 157 28.06 39.56 38.55
N VAL A 158 27.34 39.50 37.42
CA VAL A 158 25.99 38.92 37.38
C VAL A 158 26.03 37.41 37.65
N ARG A 159 27.04 36.70 37.12
CA ARG A 159 27.25 35.27 37.39
C ARG A 159 27.58 35.02 38.86
N HIS A 160 28.49 35.79 39.44
CA HIS A 160 28.81 35.70 40.86
C HIS A 160 27.59 35.97 41.75
N MET A 161 26.74 36.94 41.39
CA MET A 161 25.49 37.22 42.10
C MET A 161 24.50 36.05 41.99
N LYS A 162 24.37 35.45 40.80
CA LYS A 162 23.55 34.25 40.56
C LYS A 162 23.99 33.10 41.45
N ASP A 163 25.30 32.81 41.48
CA ASP A 163 25.88 31.72 42.27
C ASP A 163 25.73 31.98 43.77
N THR A 164 25.89 33.23 44.20
CA THR A 164 25.70 33.62 45.61
C THR A 164 24.25 33.45 46.05
N MET A 165 23.29 33.87 45.23
CA MET A 165 21.86 33.79 45.57
C MET A 165 21.24 32.40 45.39
N SER A 166 21.80 31.56 44.52
CA SER A 166 21.33 30.19 44.28
C SER A 166 21.61 29.24 45.46
N THR A 167 22.65 29.51 46.26
CA THR A 167 23.03 28.67 47.41
C THR A 167 22.15 28.83 48.66
N ARG A 168 21.10 29.68 48.63
CA ARG A 168 20.17 30.00 49.75
C ARG A 168 20.84 30.34 51.09
N SER A 169 22.14 30.59 51.11
CA SER A 169 22.91 30.84 52.33
C SER A 169 22.78 32.30 52.70
N SER A 170 22.14 32.60 53.84
CA SER A 170 22.26 33.92 54.47
C SER A 170 23.72 34.13 54.86
N VAL A 171 24.46 34.91 54.08
CA VAL A 171 25.79 35.36 54.49
C VAL A 171 25.59 36.53 55.46
N THR A 172 25.74 36.24 56.74
CA THR A 172 25.92 37.24 57.80
C THR A 172 27.23 37.98 57.53
N MET A 173 27.17 39.25 57.11
CA MET A 173 28.29 40.17 57.30
C MET A 173 28.11 40.89 58.65
N PRO A 174 29.20 41.16 59.39
CA PRO A 174 29.09 41.60 60.78
C PRO A 174 28.66 43.08 60.83
N MET A 175 27.39 43.32 61.21
CA MET A 175 26.94 44.19 62.31
C MET A 175 25.48 44.63 62.11
N ALA A 176 24.72 44.55 63.22
CA ALA A 176 23.41 45.15 63.51
C ALA A 176 22.09 44.45 63.05
N SER A 177 21.52 43.74 64.03
CA SER A 177 20.09 43.57 64.40
C SER A 177 19.06 42.99 63.41
N SER A 178 18.38 41.97 63.94
CA SER A 178 17.27 41.16 63.44
C SER A 178 16.01 41.92 63.02
N HIS A 179 15.49 41.62 61.82
CA HIS A 179 14.09 41.25 61.48
C HIS A 179 13.80 41.51 59.99
N SER A 180 13.88 40.48 59.13
CA SER A 180 12.94 40.19 58.02
C SER A 180 13.58 39.16 57.07
N ALA A 181 12.91 38.03 56.89
CA ALA A 181 13.31 36.97 55.98
C ALA A 181 12.94 37.32 54.54
N LEU A 182 13.91 37.83 53.76
CA LEU A 182 14.04 37.72 52.29
C LEU A 182 15.54 38.01 51.98
N PRO A 183 16.22 37.28 51.07
CA PRO A 183 17.65 37.47 50.86
C PRO A 183 17.87 38.75 50.04
N LEU A 184 18.03 39.88 50.74
CA LEU A 184 18.40 41.15 50.14
C LEU A 184 19.93 41.25 50.17
N ALA A 185 20.60 41.23 49.02
CA ALA A 185 22.04 41.50 48.98
C ALA A 185 22.24 43.01 48.90
N ILE A 186 22.81 43.59 49.97
CA ILE A 186 23.25 44.99 50.00
C ILE A 186 24.77 44.97 49.89
N THR A 187 25.35 45.58 48.85
CA THR A 187 26.80 45.60 48.66
C THR A 187 27.28 46.96 48.20
N THR A 188 28.40 47.40 48.77
CA THR A 188 29.12 48.61 48.36
C THR A 188 30.07 48.27 47.22
N ILE A 189 29.81 48.81 46.02
CA ILE A 189 30.65 48.61 44.84
C ILE A 189 31.64 49.79 44.77
N ASN A 190 32.94 49.49 44.83
CA ASN A 190 34.06 50.42 44.69
C ASN A 190 34.07 51.60 45.70
N GLY A 191 33.57 51.39 46.92
CA GLY A 191 33.61 52.39 48.01
C GLY A 191 32.72 53.63 47.82
N SER A 192 32.08 53.80 46.66
CA SER A 192 31.38 55.03 46.27
C SER A 192 29.91 54.81 45.87
N SER A 193 29.48 53.55 45.70
CA SER A 193 28.11 53.21 45.27
C SER A 193 27.54 52.06 46.08
N SER A 194 26.23 52.10 46.37
CA SER A 194 25.50 51.02 47.05
C SER A 194 24.53 50.34 46.08
N LEU A 195 24.35 49.03 46.21
CA LEU A 195 23.40 48.23 45.42
C LEU A 195 22.40 47.53 46.35
N ILE A 196 21.13 47.49 45.96
CA ILE A 196 20.10 46.59 46.53
C ILE A 196 19.68 45.61 45.45
N ALA A 197 19.69 44.31 45.75
CA ALA A 197 19.20 43.27 44.85
C ALA A 197 18.23 42.32 45.57
N ALA A 198 17.14 41.94 44.89
CA ALA A 198 16.17 40.96 45.36
C ALA A 198 15.96 39.85 44.32
N PRO A 199 15.98 38.57 44.74
CA PRO A 199 15.79 37.44 43.84
C PRO A 199 14.31 37.20 43.51
N MET A 200 14.05 36.75 42.28
CA MET A 200 12.76 36.29 41.77
C MET A 200 12.77 34.77 41.71
N TRP A 201 12.00 34.14 42.60
CA TRP A 201 11.91 32.68 42.70
C TRP A 201 10.62 32.16 42.07
N VAL A 202 10.73 31.26 41.09
CA VAL A 202 9.59 30.54 40.50
C VAL A 202 9.72 29.09 40.95
N GLY A 203 8.96 28.71 41.99
CA GLY A 203 9.13 27.40 42.63
C GLY A 203 10.53 27.26 43.28
N PRO A 204 11.27 26.17 43.03
CA PRO A 204 12.63 26.00 43.54
C PRO A 204 13.67 26.82 42.77
N ASP A 205 13.35 27.30 41.57
CA ASP A 205 14.31 27.87 40.62
C ASP A 205 14.42 29.39 40.75
N LEU A 206 15.67 29.85 40.72
CA LEU A 206 16.01 31.26 40.70
C LEU A 206 15.82 31.78 39.26
N ALA A 207 14.67 32.42 38.99
CA ALA A 207 14.24 32.82 37.66
C ALA A 207 14.73 34.22 37.23
N GLY A 208 15.02 35.10 38.19
CA GLY A 208 15.65 36.40 37.91
C GLY A 208 16.10 37.17 39.16
N ILE A 209 16.67 38.35 38.99
CA ILE A 209 16.99 39.32 40.05
C ILE A 209 16.49 40.70 39.61
N VAL A 210 15.92 41.45 40.54
CA VAL A 210 15.66 42.89 40.41
C VAL A 210 16.71 43.65 41.23
N LEU A 211 17.35 44.66 40.66
CA LEU A 211 18.40 45.41 41.31
C LEU A 211 18.27 46.93 41.14
N ARG A 212 18.82 47.68 42.09
CA ARG A 212 18.85 49.15 42.06
C ARG A 212 20.18 49.69 42.60
N ARG A 213 20.80 50.59 41.85
CA ARG A 213 22.09 51.22 42.19
C ARG A 213 21.90 52.64 42.72
N TYR A 214 22.77 53.03 43.64
CA TYR A 214 22.89 54.39 44.15
C TYR A 214 24.30 54.93 43.92
N SER A 215 24.40 56.17 43.45
CA SER A 215 25.65 56.87 43.10
C SER A 215 26.40 57.47 44.29
N SER A 216 25.89 57.31 45.53
CA SER A 216 26.54 57.74 46.77
C SER A 216 26.39 56.63 47.83
N PRO A 217 27.38 56.41 48.73
CA PRO A 217 27.24 55.50 49.85
C PRO A 217 26.21 56.07 50.83
N ARG A 218 24.94 55.75 50.62
CA ARG A 218 23.88 56.03 51.59
C ARG A 218 23.85 54.89 52.59
N GLU A 219 23.68 55.21 53.87
CA GLU A 219 23.11 54.25 54.82
C GLU A 219 21.79 53.77 54.21
N VAL A 220 21.75 52.50 53.82
CA VAL A 220 20.58 51.85 53.25
C VAL A 220 19.60 51.59 54.39
N SER A 221 19.07 52.65 55.00
CA SER A 221 18.20 52.60 56.19
C SER A 221 16.76 53.05 55.91
N ARG A 222 16.38 53.28 54.65
CA ARG A 222 14.96 53.49 54.29
C ARG A 222 14.32 52.16 53.91
N SER A 223 13.52 51.62 54.82
CA SER A 223 12.64 50.45 54.62
C SER A 223 11.84 50.50 53.30
N GLN A 224 11.56 51.69 52.76
CA GLN A 224 10.78 51.90 51.55
C GLN A 224 11.46 51.39 50.25
N ASP A 225 12.77 51.59 50.08
CA ASP A 225 13.44 51.19 48.82
C ASP A 225 13.71 49.68 48.75
N ALA A 226 14.01 49.05 49.90
CA ALA A 226 14.07 47.60 50.02
C ALA A 226 12.68 46.98 49.75
N THR A 227 11.61 47.59 50.29
CA THR A 227 10.23 47.17 50.03
C THR A 227 9.87 47.28 48.55
N LEU A 228 10.33 48.32 47.86
CA LEU A 228 10.12 48.50 46.43
C LEU A 228 10.80 47.39 45.60
N VAL A 229 12.11 47.16 45.82
CA VAL A 229 12.89 46.17 45.05
C VAL A 229 12.39 44.74 45.31
N SER A 230 12.11 44.40 46.57
CA SER A 230 11.50 43.11 46.93
C SER A 230 10.07 42.98 46.39
N GLY A 231 9.29 44.06 46.36
CA GLY A 231 7.94 44.08 45.78
C GLY A 231 7.94 43.80 44.28
N PHE A 232 8.84 44.44 43.52
CA PHE A 232 9.01 44.16 42.09
C PHE A 232 9.53 42.74 41.85
N ALA A 233 10.45 42.24 42.67
CA ALA A 233 10.93 40.86 42.54
C ALA A 233 9.82 39.83 42.83
N ALA A 234 8.98 40.06 43.83
CA ALA A 234 7.85 39.19 44.14
C ALA A 234 6.77 39.23 43.03
N LEU A 235 6.45 40.41 42.50
CA LEU A 235 5.51 40.54 41.38
C LEU A 235 6.05 39.91 40.10
N GLY A 236 7.33 40.13 39.79
CA GLY A 236 8.01 39.51 38.64
C GLY A 236 8.05 37.99 38.76
N ALA A 237 8.35 37.44 39.94
CA ALA A 237 8.31 36.01 40.20
C ALA A 237 6.91 35.40 39.95
N VAL A 238 5.85 36.04 40.45
CA VAL A 238 4.47 35.58 40.22
C VAL A 238 4.08 35.68 38.75
N ALA A 239 4.45 36.76 38.07
CA ALA A 239 4.15 36.96 36.65
C ALA A 239 4.86 35.93 35.77
N LEU A 240 6.17 35.72 36.00
CA LEU A 240 6.96 34.70 35.30
C LEU A 240 6.42 33.28 35.58
N GLY A 241 6.09 32.96 36.83
CA GLY A 241 5.49 31.67 37.17
C GLY A 241 4.13 31.41 36.53
N LYS A 242 3.30 32.45 36.34
CA LYS A 242 2.06 32.33 35.57
C LYS A 242 2.35 32.14 34.08
N ALA A 243 3.28 32.90 33.53
CA ALA A 243 3.61 32.85 32.11
C ALA A 243 4.21 31.50 31.71
N THR A 244 5.07 30.91 32.54
CA THR A 244 5.64 29.57 32.30
C THR A 244 4.57 28.49 32.33
N VAL A 245 3.63 28.55 33.28
CA VAL A 245 2.50 27.62 33.33
C VAL A 245 1.62 27.76 32.08
N VAL A 246 1.28 28.99 31.68
CA VAL A 246 0.46 29.24 30.49
C VAL A 246 1.15 28.72 29.23
N ASP A 247 2.45 28.97 29.06
CA ASP A 247 3.20 28.47 27.89
C ASP A 247 3.31 26.94 27.93
N SER A 248 3.52 26.33 29.10
CA SER A 248 3.54 24.87 29.24
C SER A 248 2.18 24.24 28.91
N GLU A 249 1.07 24.85 29.32
CA GLU A 249 -0.28 24.38 28.99
C GLU A 249 -0.60 24.59 27.51
N LYS A 250 -0.22 25.73 26.91
CA LYS A 250 -0.32 25.93 25.46
C LYS A 250 0.48 24.88 24.69
N GLN A 251 1.64 24.47 25.20
CA GLN A 251 2.44 23.42 24.60
C GLN A 251 1.74 22.05 24.72
N ARG A 252 1.22 21.71 25.91
CA ARG A 252 0.45 20.47 26.12
C ARG A 252 -0.79 20.38 25.25
N VAL A 253 -1.50 21.49 25.04
CA VAL A 253 -2.66 21.54 24.13
C VAL A 253 -2.22 21.28 22.69
N ARG A 254 -1.15 21.93 22.21
CA ARG A 254 -0.59 21.68 20.87
C ARG A 254 -0.16 20.22 20.69
N ASP A 255 0.52 19.64 21.68
CA ASP A 255 0.94 18.24 21.66
C ASP A 255 -0.27 17.29 21.61
N ASN A 256 -1.28 17.55 22.42
CA ASN A 256 -2.51 16.76 22.42
C ASN A 256 -3.25 16.88 21.07
N GLU A 257 -3.28 18.05 20.45
CA GLU A 257 -3.87 18.22 19.12
C GLU A 257 -3.12 17.44 18.05
N LEU A 258 -1.79 17.45 18.07
CA LEU A 258 -0.96 16.65 17.17
C LEU A 258 -1.25 15.15 17.33
N LEU A 259 -1.34 14.66 18.58
CA LEU A 259 -1.66 13.27 18.89
C LEU A 259 -3.07 12.89 18.42
N VAL A 260 -4.07 13.73 18.69
CA VAL A 260 -5.47 13.49 18.28
C VAL A 260 -5.59 13.45 16.76
N ARG A 261 -4.98 14.39 16.04
CA ARG A 261 -4.97 14.39 14.56
C ARG A 261 -4.32 13.12 14.02
N SER A 262 -3.19 12.70 14.61
CA SER A 262 -2.49 11.47 14.24
C SER A 262 -3.37 10.23 14.44
N MET A 263 -4.14 10.17 15.54
CA MET A 263 -5.06 9.07 15.82
C MET A 263 -6.31 9.08 14.94
N GLN A 264 -6.82 10.26 14.56
CA GLN A 264 -7.97 10.38 13.66
C GLN A 264 -7.65 9.89 12.24
N LEU A 265 -6.45 10.18 11.74
CA LEU A 265 -5.96 9.66 10.44
C LEU A 265 -5.85 8.12 10.43
N ALA A 266 -5.76 7.50 11.61
CA ALA A 266 -5.82 6.05 11.76
C ALA A 266 -7.25 5.48 11.72
N GLY A 267 -8.30 6.29 11.61
CA GLY A 267 -9.69 5.85 11.40
C GLY A 267 -10.11 5.77 9.94
N ASP A 268 -9.46 6.54 9.06
CA ASP A 268 -9.85 6.69 7.65
C ASP A 268 -9.24 5.62 6.73
N THR A 269 -9.71 5.55 5.49
CA THR A 269 -9.17 4.65 4.45
C THR A 269 -7.71 5.02 4.20
N ALA A 270 -6.77 4.11 4.50
CA ALA A 270 -5.35 4.42 4.49
C ALA A 270 -4.86 4.80 3.08
N SER A 271 -4.36 6.04 2.91
CA SER A 271 -3.83 6.59 1.66
C SER A 271 -2.37 7.01 1.82
N ARG A 272 -1.65 7.13 0.69
CA ARG A 272 -0.34 7.79 0.64
C ARG A 272 -0.41 9.24 1.13
N ASP A 273 -1.56 9.90 1.00
CA ASP A 273 -1.75 11.28 1.50
C ASP A 273 -1.63 11.35 3.03
N HIS A 274 -2.05 10.32 3.75
CA HIS A 274 -1.87 10.26 5.20
C HIS A 274 -0.39 10.21 5.59
N LEU A 275 0.46 9.54 4.79
CA LEU A 275 1.91 9.52 5.01
C LEU A 275 2.52 10.92 4.85
N VAL A 276 2.01 11.74 3.91
CA VAL A 276 2.43 13.14 3.77
C VAL A 276 2.04 13.94 5.00
N THR A 277 0.83 13.75 5.53
CA THR A 277 0.40 14.40 6.78
C THR A 277 1.27 14.01 7.97
N PHE A 278 1.64 12.73 8.10
CA PHE A 278 2.58 12.31 9.16
C PHE A 278 3.97 12.93 9.00
N ALA A 279 4.44 13.13 7.76
CA ALA A 279 5.68 13.87 7.53
C ALA A 279 5.56 15.32 8.04
N VAL A 280 4.48 16.03 7.71
CA VAL A 280 4.21 17.38 8.24
C VAL A 280 4.26 17.39 9.78
N GLN A 281 3.57 16.46 10.44
CA GLN A 281 3.53 16.40 11.90
C GLN A 281 4.89 16.08 12.53
N ALA A 282 5.71 15.25 11.88
CA ALA A 282 7.07 14.97 12.35
C ALA A 282 7.95 16.22 12.27
N ALA A 283 7.79 17.04 11.22
CA ALA A 283 8.48 18.32 11.09
C ALA A 283 8.00 19.33 12.15
N GLU A 284 6.68 19.45 12.37
CA GLU A 284 6.09 20.31 13.42
C GLU A 284 6.54 19.91 14.83
N THR A 285 6.78 18.62 15.09
CA THR A 285 7.23 18.12 16.40
C THR A 285 8.60 18.68 16.80
N LEU A 286 9.49 18.86 15.83
CA LEU A 286 10.85 19.37 16.04
C LEU A 286 11.04 20.83 15.58
N ASP A 287 9.94 21.54 15.29
CA ASP A 287 9.95 22.89 14.69
C ASP A 287 10.88 22.98 13.46
N SER A 288 10.83 21.94 12.64
CA SER A 288 11.75 21.71 11.55
C SER A 288 11.09 22.05 10.20
N PRO A 289 11.83 22.61 9.22
CA PRO A 289 11.28 22.94 7.92
C PRO A 289 11.06 21.71 7.03
N ARG A 290 11.67 20.56 7.34
CA ARG A 290 11.72 19.40 6.45
C ARG A 290 11.66 18.08 7.18
N SER A 291 10.94 17.14 6.58
CA SER A 291 10.93 15.75 7.01
C SER A 291 10.63 14.81 5.84
N VAL A 292 11.04 13.57 5.97
CA VAL A 292 10.73 12.50 5.02
C VAL A 292 10.38 11.21 5.73
N ILE A 293 9.55 10.42 5.07
CA ILE A 293 9.28 9.04 5.46
C ILE A 293 9.87 8.15 4.38
N LEU A 294 10.76 7.26 4.80
CA LEU A 294 11.28 6.19 3.97
C LEU A 294 10.66 4.87 4.42
N ALA A 295 10.23 4.03 3.48
CA ALA A 295 9.75 2.68 3.78
C ALA A 295 10.67 1.64 3.12
N THR A 296 10.76 0.47 3.72
CA THR A 296 11.50 -0.68 3.19
C THR A 296 10.74 -1.25 2.01
N THR A 297 11.32 -1.19 0.81
CA THR A 297 10.82 -1.87 -0.38
C THR A 297 11.96 -2.42 -1.22
N GLY A 298 11.89 -3.69 -1.64
CA GLY A 298 12.91 -4.25 -2.52
C GLY A 298 14.27 -4.34 -1.85
N GLY A 299 14.34 -4.70 -0.57
CA GLY A 299 15.61 -4.71 0.19
C GLY A 299 16.35 -3.36 0.25
N GLN A 300 15.64 -2.23 0.10
CA GLN A 300 16.16 -0.86 0.21
C GLN A 300 15.15 0.06 0.91
N LEU A 301 15.60 1.16 1.51
CA LEU A 301 14.71 2.24 1.97
C LEU A 301 14.46 3.24 0.84
N ARG A 302 13.19 3.55 0.60
CA ARG A 302 12.73 4.43 -0.48
C ARG A 302 11.76 5.47 0.04
N LEU A 303 11.80 6.66 -0.57
CA LEU A 303 10.93 7.77 -0.20
C LEU A 303 9.46 7.45 -0.50
N VAL A 304 8.61 7.47 0.53
CA VAL A 304 7.16 7.28 0.40
C VAL A 304 6.37 8.54 0.70
N ALA A 305 6.92 9.47 1.48
CA ALA A 305 6.34 10.78 1.74
C ALA A 305 7.43 11.80 2.11
N ALA A 306 7.16 13.08 1.84
CA ALA A 306 8.06 14.19 2.14
C ALA A 306 7.28 15.46 2.49
N HIS A 307 7.86 16.27 3.35
CA HIS A 307 7.43 17.62 3.68
C HIS A 307 8.59 18.61 3.53
N GLY A 308 8.34 19.80 3.00
CA GLY A 308 9.37 20.83 2.78
C GLY A 308 10.34 20.53 1.63
N ILE A 309 10.02 19.56 0.76
CA ILE A 309 10.85 19.12 -0.37
C ILE A 309 10.09 19.29 -1.69
N HIS A 310 10.77 19.82 -2.71
CA HIS A 310 10.17 20.04 -4.02
C HIS A 310 9.84 18.72 -4.73
N ARG A 311 8.66 18.63 -5.36
CA ARG A 311 8.13 17.37 -5.93
C ARG A 311 9.04 16.74 -7.00
N SER A 312 9.72 17.54 -7.82
CA SER A 312 10.66 17.03 -8.83
C SER A 312 11.86 16.33 -8.22
N VAL A 313 12.31 16.78 -7.05
CA VAL A 313 13.44 16.20 -6.31
C VAL A 313 13.01 14.88 -5.65
N ALA A 314 11.84 14.88 -5.01
CA ALA A 314 11.28 13.68 -4.38
C ALA A 314 11.08 12.51 -5.38
N LEU A 315 10.66 12.79 -6.62
CA LEU A 315 10.45 11.77 -7.66
C LEU A 315 11.75 11.08 -8.12
N VAL A 316 12.89 11.74 -7.98
CA VAL A 316 14.22 11.25 -8.43
C VAL A 316 15.10 10.86 -7.24
N ALA A 317 14.55 10.88 -6.02
CA ALA A 317 15.26 10.52 -4.80
C ALA A 317 15.98 9.18 -4.96
N ARG A 318 17.23 9.13 -4.50
CA ARG A 318 18.08 7.93 -4.53
C ARG A 318 17.50 6.85 -3.60
N ARG A 319 18.20 5.74 -3.38
CA ARG A 319 17.72 4.66 -2.50
C ARG A 319 18.82 4.30 -1.52
N ILE A 320 18.45 3.92 -0.30
CA ILE A 320 19.42 3.49 0.71
C ILE A 320 19.40 1.96 0.79
N PRO A 321 20.50 1.25 0.45
CA PRO A 321 20.56 -0.20 0.58
C PRO A 321 20.41 -0.66 2.03
N MET A 322 19.73 -1.80 2.25
CA MET A 322 19.53 -2.33 3.62
C MET A 322 20.82 -2.86 4.28
N ARG A 323 21.94 -2.93 3.54
CA ARG A 323 23.25 -3.39 4.04
C ARG A 323 24.10 -2.30 4.69
N THR A 324 23.68 -1.03 4.59
CA THR A 324 24.41 0.12 5.13
C THR A 324 24.48 0.07 6.66
N SER A 325 25.54 0.62 7.24
CA SER A 325 25.68 0.78 8.69
C SER A 325 24.56 1.61 9.31
N PHE A 326 24.05 2.62 8.60
CA PHE A 326 22.87 3.40 8.99
C PHE A 326 21.64 2.51 9.25
N VAL A 327 21.30 1.62 8.30
CA VAL A 327 20.17 0.70 8.46
C VAL A 327 20.42 -0.30 9.60
N ARG A 328 21.67 -0.72 9.81
CA ARG A 328 22.04 -1.59 10.94
C ARG A 328 21.75 -0.90 12.28
N SER A 329 22.13 0.37 12.42
CA SER A 329 21.86 1.18 13.62
C SER A 329 20.36 1.35 13.86
N LEU A 330 19.58 1.60 12.79
CA LEU A 330 18.10 1.69 12.88
C LEU A 330 17.45 0.39 13.37
N ARG A 331 17.95 -0.77 12.92
CA ARG A 331 17.45 -2.09 13.37
C ARG A 331 17.72 -2.36 14.85
N THR A 332 18.84 -1.86 15.38
CA THR A 332 19.21 -2.05 16.79
C THR A 332 18.53 -1.03 17.71
N ALA A 333 18.13 0.13 17.18
CA ALA A 333 17.43 1.18 17.91
C ALA A 333 15.93 0.91 17.98
N THR A 334 15.52 -0.12 18.71
CA THR A 334 14.11 -0.44 18.91
C THR A 334 13.39 0.51 19.87
N THR A 335 14.13 1.33 20.62
CA THR A 335 13.62 2.11 21.76
C THR A 335 13.63 3.63 21.58
N GLY A 336 14.11 4.17 20.45
CA GLY A 336 14.11 5.63 20.27
C GLY A 336 14.79 6.16 18.99
N PRO A 337 14.71 7.48 18.77
CA PRO A 337 15.31 8.16 17.63
C PRO A 337 16.84 8.15 17.69
N ILE A 338 17.49 8.16 16.52
CA ILE A 338 18.95 8.22 16.37
C ILE A 338 19.33 9.56 15.76
N GLY A 339 20.30 10.25 16.37
CA GLY A 339 20.95 11.39 15.72
C GLY A 339 21.96 10.93 14.68
N VAL A 340 21.86 11.47 13.47
CA VAL A 340 22.71 11.11 12.33
C VAL A 340 23.44 12.35 11.85
N THR A 341 24.76 12.25 11.76
CA THR A 341 25.61 13.30 11.18
C THR A 341 26.14 12.83 9.83
N PHE A 342 26.16 13.71 8.84
CA PHE A 342 26.58 13.36 7.48
C PHE A 342 28.05 12.91 7.44
N ALA A 343 28.91 13.53 8.27
CA ALA A 343 30.33 13.20 8.39
C ALA A 343 30.59 11.73 8.78
N ASP A 344 29.67 11.12 9.54
CA ASP A 344 29.80 9.75 10.06
C ASP A 344 28.96 8.74 9.26
N SER A 345 28.38 9.16 8.14
CA SER A 345 27.44 8.36 7.34
C SER A 345 28.07 7.86 6.03
N GLU A 346 27.66 6.67 5.58
CA GLU A 346 28.09 6.13 4.29
C GLU A 346 27.57 6.96 3.10
N GLN A 347 28.34 7.01 2.02
CA GLN A 347 28.04 7.83 0.83
C GLN A 347 26.61 7.66 0.28
N PRO A 348 26.01 6.44 0.19
CA PRO A 348 24.64 6.29 -0.30
C PRO A 348 23.58 7.00 0.56
N VAL A 349 23.84 7.15 1.86
CA VAL A 349 22.96 7.85 2.81
C VAL A 349 23.15 9.36 2.66
N VAL A 350 24.40 9.82 2.59
CA VAL A 350 24.74 11.24 2.38
C VAL A 350 24.18 11.76 1.06
N ASP A 351 24.46 11.05 -0.05
CA ASP A 351 23.98 11.41 -1.39
C ASP A 351 22.45 11.55 -1.43
N MET A 352 21.74 10.67 -0.74
CA MET A 352 20.28 10.70 -0.66
C MET A 352 19.79 11.93 0.11
N LEU A 353 20.33 12.17 1.30
CA LEU A 353 19.90 13.26 2.17
C LEU A 353 20.27 14.63 1.59
N GLU A 354 21.45 14.78 1.00
CA GLU A 354 21.85 16.00 0.28
C GLU A 354 20.96 16.24 -0.94
N HIS A 355 20.64 15.20 -1.71
CA HIS A 355 19.71 15.33 -2.83
C HIS A 355 18.34 15.81 -2.39
N LEU A 356 17.88 15.39 -1.21
CA LEU A 356 16.63 15.80 -0.58
C LEU A 356 16.70 17.18 0.10
N GLY A 357 17.88 17.81 0.15
CA GLY A 357 18.08 19.16 0.67
C GLY A 357 18.26 19.25 2.19
N PHE A 358 18.65 18.16 2.85
CA PHE A 358 19.03 18.17 4.26
C PHE A 358 20.47 18.66 4.44
N SER A 359 20.74 19.38 5.54
CA SER A 359 22.07 19.97 5.81
C SER A 359 22.69 19.45 7.10
N GLY A 360 23.63 18.51 6.98
CA GLY A 360 24.62 18.20 8.00
C GLY A 360 24.17 17.26 9.14
N ARG A 361 23.00 17.48 9.75
CA ARG A 361 22.48 16.68 10.87
C ARG A 361 20.98 16.43 10.75
N VAL A 362 20.57 15.21 11.09
CA VAL A 362 19.15 14.80 11.07
C VAL A 362 18.84 13.87 12.25
N ILE A 363 17.58 13.86 12.65
CA ILE A 363 17.04 12.83 13.55
C ILE A 363 16.35 11.76 12.71
N ALA A 364 16.73 10.51 12.92
CA ALA A 364 16.13 9.34 12.29
C ALA A 364 15.35 8.52 13.32
N GLN A 365 14.02 8.58 13.25
CA GLN A 365 13.11 7.77 14.06
C GLN A 365 12.75 6.48 13.30
N PRO A 366 13.22 5.30 13.75
CA PRO A 366 12.92 4.04 13.07
C PRO A 366 11.45 3.66 13.20
N ILE A 367 10.92 3.04 12.16
CA ILE A 367 9.54 2.54 12.07
C ILE A 367 9.60 1.01 12.08
N HIS A 368 9.07 0.41 13.14
CA HIS A 368 9.04 -1.03 13.33
C HIS A 368 7.61 -1.59 13.27
N ASP A 369 7.49 -2.83 12.79
CA ASP A 369 6.32 -3.67 12.96
C ASP A 369 6.68 -4.98 13.69
N ALA A 370 5.80 -5.98 13.66
CA ALA A 370 6.06 -7.29 14.27
C ALA A 370 7.21 -8.08 13.58
N THR A 371 7.56 -7.74 12.34
CA THR A 371 8.58 -8.43 11.53
C THR A 371 9.95 -7.75 11.57
N GLY A 372 10.00 -6.46 11.93
CA GLY A 372 11.22 -5.71 12.12
C GLY A 372 11.15 -4.29 11.56
N LEU A 373 12.28 -3.76 11.08
CA LEU A 373 12.38 -2.41 10.53
C LEU A 373 11.69 -2.32 9.17
N ILE A 374 10.57 -1.60 9.11
CA ILE A 374 9.79 -1.38 7.88
C ILE A 374 9.94 0.03 7.31
N GLY A 375 10.63 0.93 8.00
CA GLY A 375 10.89 2.28 7.51
C GLY A 375 11.62 3.16 8.52
N VAL A 376 11.74 4.44 8.19
CA VAL A 376 12.32 5.48 9.04
C VAL A 376 11.67 6.82 8.73
N VAL A 377 11.36 7.60 9.76
CA VAL A 377 11.05 9.03 9.65
C VAL A 377 12.33 9.80 9.87
N ILE A 378 12.72 10.66 8.93
CA ILE A 378 13.90 11.50 9.04
C ILE A 378 13.44 12.95 9.09
N VAL A 379 13.90 13.68 10.10
CA VAL A 379 13.54 15.08 10.35
C VAL A 379 14.82 15.91 10.46
N ASP A 380 14.82 17.08 9.84
CA ASP A 380 15.96 18.01 9.90
C ASP A 380 16.10 18.53 11.33
N SER A 381 17.30 18.57 11.89
CA SER A 381 17.53 18.98 13.29
C SER A 381 18.96 19.46 13.50
N ASP A 382 19.09 20.65 14.10
CA ASP A 382 20.39 21.20 14.51
C ASP A 382 20.96 20.48 15.75
N ASP A 383 20.06 19.95 16.59
CA ASP A 383 20.39 19.23 17.82
C ASP A 383 20.58 17.73 17.59
N SER A 384 21.58 17.15 18.25
CA SER A 384 21.90 15.72 18.18
C SER A 384 21.18 14.87 19.23
N GLN A 385 20.51 15.49 20.20
CA GLN A 385 19.76 14.81 21.25
C GLN A 385 18.39 15.46 21.41
N LEU A 386 17.35 14.64 21.40
CA LEU A 386 15.97 15.07 21.65
C LEU A 386 15.64 15.03 23.13
N ASN A 387 14.73 15.89 23.56
CA ASN A 387 14.15 15.80 24.90
C ASN A 387 13.12 14.65 25.00
N GLU A 388 12.71 14.30 26.23
CA GLU A 388 11.75 13.19 26.47
C GLU A 388 10.41 13.41 25.76
N ARG A 389 9.97 14.67 25.64
CA ARG A 389 8.72 15.05 24.99
C ARG A 389 8.77 14.80 23.48
N GLU A 390 9.79 15.31 22.79
CA GLU A 390 10.01 15.11 21.35
C GLU A 390 10.17 13.63 21.00
N THR A 391 10.94 12.91 21.82
CA THR A 391 11.13 11.46 21.70
C THR A 391 9.79 10.72 21.79
N SER A 392 8.95 11.08 22.76
CA SER A 392 7.62 10.47 22.93
C SER A 392 6.68 10.76 21.76
N LEU A 393 6.66 12.00 21.26
CA LEU A 393 5.82 12.40 20.13
C LEU A 393 6.22 11.71 18.83
N LEU A 394 7.51 11.70 18.50
CA LEU A 394 8.02 10.99 17.31
C LEU A 394 7.79 9.48 17.40
N SER A 395 7.88 8.90 18.60
CA SER A 395 7.57 7.48 18.80
C SER A 395 6.10 7.17 18.47
N VAL A 396 5.15 7.99 18.95
CA VAL A 396 3.72 7.83 18.60
C VAL A 396 3.49 7.99 17.10
N LEU A 397 4.08 9.01 16.48
CA LEU A 397 3.99 9.23 15.03
C LEU A 397 4.54 8.02 14.26
N SER A 398 5.70 7.50 14.65
CA SER A 398 6.30 6.34 14.00
C SER A 398 5.40 5.10 14.08
N LYS A 399 4.68 4.93 15.20
CA LYS A 399 3.72 3.84 15.37
C LYS A 399 2.49 4.01 14.48
N GLN A 400 1.98 5.23 14.31
CA GLN A 400 0.86 5.50 13.39
C GLN A 400 1.27 5.33 11.93
N VAL A 401 2.48 5.75 11.56
CA VAL A 401 3.04 5.51 10.22
C VAL A 401 3.19 4.01 9.96
N SER A 402 3.69 3.24 10.94
CA SER A 402 3.80 1.78 10.88
C SER A 402 2.44 1.14 10.55
N LEU A 403 1.40 1.45 11.34
CA LEU A 403 0.04 0.94 11.14
C LEU A 403 -0.54 1.35 9.77
N THR A 404 -0.27 2.57 9.32
CA THR A 404 -0.76 3.07 8.02
C THR A 404 -0.08 2.36 6.86
N LEU A 405 1.24 2.15 6.92
CA LEU A 405 1.98 1.39 5.92
C LEU A 405 1.50 -0.08 5.86
N GLU A 406 1.24 -0.68 7.01
CA GLU A 406 0.69 -2.03 7.10
C GLU A 406 -0.69 -2.12 6.46
N ARG A 407 -1.60 -1.17 6.74
CA ARG A 407 -2.92 -1.13 6.09
C ARG A 407 -2.88 -0.88 4.60
N ILE A 408 -2.01 0.01 4.12
CA ILE A 408 -1.84 0.24 2.67
C ILE A 408 -1.41 -1.07 2.00
N ARG A 409 -0.44 -1.79 2.59
CA ARG A 409 0.01 -3.10 2.10
C ARG A 409 -1.11 -4.15 2.14
N MET A 410 -1.83 -4.26 3.26
CA MET A 410 -2.94 -5.23 3.41
C MET A 410 -4.08 -4.93 2.44
N SER A 411 -4.49 -3.67 2.28
CA SER A 411 -5.57 -3.28 1.37
C SER A 411 -5.22 -3.63 -0.08
N HIS A 412 -3.96 -3.45 -0.48
CA HIS A 412 -3.47 -3.84 -1.79
C HIS A 412 -3.53 -5.35 -1.99
N SER A 413 -3.06 -6.14 -1.01
CA SER A 413 -3.12 -7.61 -1.04
C SER A 413 -4.57 -8.15 -1.04
N ILE A 414 -5.47 -7.56 -0.23
CA ILE A 414 -6.90 -7.92 -0.20
C ILE A 414 -7.57 -7.63 -1.56
N THR A 415 -7.28 -6.47 -2.16
CA THR A 415 -7.85 -6.12 -3.47
C THR A 415 -7.36 -7.09 -4.55
N LYS A 416 -6.07 -7.43 -4.53
CA LYS A 416 -5.50 -8.45 -5.44
C LYS A 416 -6.11 -9.83 -5.22
N ARG A 417 -6.22 -10.30 -3.97
CA ARG A 417 -6.85 -11.59 -3.63
C ARG A 417 -8.33 -11.64 -4.01
N SER A 418 -9.06 -10.53 -3.88
CA SER A 418 -10.45 -10.45 -4.31
C SER A 418 -10.58 -10.61 -5.83
N ARG A 419 -9.70 -9.96 -6.62
CA ARG A 419 -9.64 -10.18 -8.08
C ARG A 419 -9.29 -11.63 -8.42
N HIS A 420 -8.40 -12.24 -7.64
CA HIS A 420 -8.05 -13.66 -7.79
C HIS A 420 -9.24 -14.60 -7.62
N LEU A 421 -9.96 -14.47 -6.51
CA LEU A 421 -11.14 -15.29 -6.26
C LEU A 421 -12.25 -15.09 -7.30
N ALA A 422 -12.33 -13.91 -7.92
CA ALA A 422 -13.33 -13.61 -8.95
C ALA A 422 -12.94 -14.12 -10.35
N CYS A 423 -11.66 -14.05 -10.72
CA CYS A 423 -11.23 -14.29 -12.09
C CYS A 423 -10.82 -15.75 -12.36
N THR A 424 -10.27 -16.48 -11.39
CA THR A 424 -9.87 -17.88 -11.57
C THR A 424 -11.04 -18.80 -11.98
N PRO A 425 -12.24 -18.74 -11.35
CA PRO A 425 -13.39 -19.55 -11.79
C PRO A 425 -13.95 -19.12 -13.14
N LYS A 426 -13.79 -17.84 -13.49
CA LYS A 426 -14.19 -17.32 -14.81
C LYS A 426 -13.27 -17.86 -15.90
N LEU A 427 -11.96 -17.83 -15.68
CA LEU A 427 -10.97 -18.39 -16.60
C LEU A 427 -11.23 -19.88 -16.81
N ALA A 428 -11.38 -20.66 -15.73
CA ALA A 428 -11.66 -22.10 -15.82
C ALA A 428 -12.92 -22.41 -16.65
N ARG A 429 -14.00 -21.62 -16.50
CA ARG A 429 -15.21 -21.78 -17.31
C ARG A 429 -15.01 -21.43 -18.79
N ASN A 430 -14.22 -20.39 -19.08
CA ASN A 430 -13.96 -19.98 -20.46
C ASN A 430 -13.00 -20.94 -21.19
N LEU A 431 -12.15 -21.64 -20.44
CA LEU A 431 -11.25 -22.66 -20.98
C LEU A 431 -11.91 -24.04 -21.11
N ALA A 432 -13.01 -24.27 -20.40
CA ALA A 432 -13.68 -25.56 -20.39
C ALA A 432 -14.21 -25.93 -21.78
N GLY A 433 -13.69 -27.05 -22.31
CA GLY A 433 -14.09 -27.58 -23.62
C GLY A 433 -13.36 -26.96 -24.81
N GLU A 434 -12.46 -26.00 -24.59
CA GLU A 434 -11.62 -25.45 -25.64
C GLU A 434 -10.53 -26.44 -26.04
N ARG A 435 -10.36 -26.66 -27.35
CA ARG A 435 -9.41 -27.64 -27.90
C ARG A 435 -8.27 -26.96 -28.65
N ASP A 436 -8.47 -25.75 -29.15
CA ASP A 436 -7.41 -25.00 -29.82
C ASP A 436 -6.46 -24.37 -28.81
N LEU A 437 -5.21 -24.85 -28.79
CA LEU A 437 -4.15 -24.32 -27.92
C LEU A 437 -3.91 -22.82 -28.14
N ALA A 438 -4.09 -22.32 -29.37
CA ALA A 438 -3.96 -20.89 -29.66
C ALA A 438 -5.12 -20.09 -29.03
N GLU A 439 -6.34 -20.63 -29.02
CA GLU A 439 -7.48 -20.04 -28.33
C GLU A 439 -7.31 -20.08 -26.81
N VAL A 440 -6.89 -21.21 -26.24
CA VAL A 440 -6.56 -21.35 -24.81
C VAL A 440 -5.58 -20.26 -24.35
N ALA A 441 -4.50 -20.06 -25.12
CA ALA A 441 -3.51 -19.02 -24.86
C ALA A 441 -4.13 -17.61 -24.95
N ARG A 442 -5.00 -17.36 -25.94
CA ARG A 442 -5.63 -16.06 -26.17
C ARG A 442 -6.64 -15.68 -25.09
N ILE A 443 -7.50 -16.61 -24.69
CA ILE A 443 -8.44 -16.44 -23.58
C ILE A 443 -7.67 -16.10 -22.32
N THR A 444 -6.61 -16.85 -22.03
CA THR A 444 -5.82 -16.66 -20.81
C THR A 444 -5.09 -15.33 -20.78
N ALA A 445 -4.43 -14.95 -21.88
CA ALA A 445 -3.76 -13.65 -21.99
C ALA A 445 -4.73 -12.49 -21.78
N ARG A 446 -5.93 -12.58 -22.37
CA ARG A 446 -6.99 -11.57 -22.24
C ARG A 446 -7.52 -11.47 -20.81
N GLU A 447 -7.87 -12.57 -20.17
CA GLU A 447 -8.41 -12.56 -18.80
C GLU A 447 -7.38 -12.07 -17.76
N LEU A 448 -6.10 -12.45 -17.93
CA LEU A 448 -5.00 -11.93 -17.11
C LEU A 448 -4.81 -10.41 -17.29
N HIS A 449 -5.02 -9.88 -18.50
CA HIS A 449 -4.95 -8.44 -18.75
C HIS A 449 -6.19 -7.69 -18.22
N GLU A 450 -7.38 -8.09 -18.67
CA GLU A 450 -8.63 -7.36 -18.43
C GLU A 450 -9.22 -7.63 -17.04
N GLY A 451 -9.18 -8.89 -16.59
CA GLY A 451 -9.74 -9.29 -15.30
C GLY A 451 -8.82 -8.98 -14.13
N PHE A 452 -7.54 -9.34 -14.26
CA PHE A 452 -6.57 -9.17 -13.18
C PHE A 452 -5.86 -7.80 -13.21
N GLY A 453 -5.80 -7.16 -14.39
CA GLY A 453 -5.27 -5.81 -14.55
C GLY A 453 -3.77 -5.75 -14.82
N TYR A 454 -3.15 -6.85 -15.26
CA TYR A 454 -1.72 -6.83 -15.61
C TYR A 454 -1.47 -5.98 -16.85
N GLY A 455 -0.45 -5.11 -16.82
CA GLY A 455 -0.16 -4.15 -17.90
C GLY A 455 0.04 -4.77 -19.29
N ARG A 456 0.84 -5.84 -19.37
CA ARG A 456 0.98 -6.70 -20.56
C ARG A 456 1.13 -8.14 -20.14
N VAL A 457 0.51 -9.04 -20.89
CA VAL A 457 0.57 -10.49 -20.70
C VAL A 457 0.97 -11.14 -22.01
N SER A 458 1.85 -12.14 -21.95
CA SER A 458 2.25 -12.97 -23.07
C SER A 458 2.25 -14.44 -22.64
N ILE A 459 1.60 -15.29 -23.44
CA ILE A 459 1.60 -16.74 -23.26
C ILE A 459 2.41 -17.33 -24.40
N ALA A 460 3.41 -18.15 -24.07
CA ALA A 460 4.23 -18.84 -25.05
C ALA A 460 4.18 -20.34 -24.80
N LEU A 461 3.94 -21.11 -25.86
CA LEU A 461 3.88 -22.57 -25.85
C LEU A 461 4.96 -23.13 -26.76
N ARG A 462 5.41 -24.36 -26.50
CA ARG A 462 6.28 -25.09 -27.44
C ARG A 462 5.47 -25.49 -28.66
N ASP A 463 6.05 -25.31 -29.84
CA ASP A 463 5.53 -25.88 -31.09
C ASP A 463 5.94 -27.35 -31.24
N ASP A 464 5.49 -27.99 -32.32
CA ASP A 464 5.80 -29.40 -32.63
C ASP A 464 7.30 -29.68 -32.81
N ASN A 465 8.11 -28.66 -33.10
CA ASN A 465 9.56 -28.77 -33.19
C ASN A 465 10.26 -28.58 -31.83
N GLY A 466 9.48 -28.35 -30.77
CA GLY A 466 9.96 -28.06 -29.43
C GLY A 466 10.44 -26.62 -29.24
N GLU A 467 10.26 -25.72 -30.23
CA GLU A 467 10.63 -24.32 -30.11
C GLU A 467 9.54 -23.53 -29.38
N LEU A 468 9.95 -22.71 -28.41
CA LEU A 468 9.02 -21.82 -27.70
C LEU A 468 8.60 -20.67 -28.61
N ARG A 469 7.29 -20.51 -28.84
CA ARG A 469 6.69 -19.40 -29.59
C ARG A 469 5.60 -18.72 -28.78
N ILE A 470 5.48 -17.41 -28.88
CA ILE A 470 4.40 -16.69 -28.20
C ILE A 470 3.10 -16.96 -28.97
N SER A 471 2.22 -17.73 -28.36
CA SER A 471 0.91 -18.11 -28.91
C SER A 471 -0.12 -16.99 -28.76
N ALA A 472 -0.01 -16.17 -27.72
CA ALA A 472 -0.91 -15.04 -27.51
C ALA A 472 -0.29 -13.90 -26.69
N SER A 473 -0.82 -12.69 -26.84
CA SER A 473 -0.47 -11.54 -26.00
C SER A 473 -1.64 -10.57 -25.85
N SER A 474 -1.74 -9.90 -24.71
CA SER A 474 -2.74 -8.86 -24.43
C SER A 474 -2.12 -7.68 -23.68
N GLY A 475 -2.69 -6.48 -23.85
CA GLY A 475 -2.24 -5.25 -23.21
C GLY A 475 -1.35 -4.34 -24.06
N MET A 476 -0.79 -3.31 -23.41
CA MET A 476 -0.31 -2.10 -24.08
C MET A 476 1.07 -2.31 -24.74
N LEU A 477 1.07 -2.95 -25.91
CA LEU A 477 2.00 -2.80 -27.06
C LEU A 477 1.58 -3.69 -28.26
N ALA A 478 0.27 -3.88 -28.50
CA ALA A 478 -0.23 -4.69 -29.61
C ALA A 478 -0.09 -4.06 -31.02
N GLN A 479 0.67 -2.96 -31.18
CA GLN A 479 0.79 -2.22 -32.45
C GLN A 479 2.19 -2.13 -33.07
N SER A 480 3.21 -2.80 -32.54
CA SER A 480 4.49 -2.90 -33.24
C SER A 480 4.71 -4.34 -33.70
N SER A 481 4.74 -4.51 -35.02
CA SER A 481 5.13 -5.68 -35.82
C SER A 481 6.58 -6.12 -35.59
N ILE A 482 7.03 -6.18 -34.33
CA ILE A 482 8.32 -6.76 -33.97
C ILE A 482 8.10 -8.27 -33.96
N ALA A 483 8.76 -8.94 -34.91
CA ALA A 483 8.84 -10.38 -35.00
C ALA A 483 9.02 -10.99 -33.60
N VAL A 484 8.01 -11.76 -33.23
CA VAL A 484 7.67 -12.25 -31.91
C VAL A 484 8.75 -13.22 -31.44
N THR A 485 9.84 -12.70 -30.88
CA THR A 485 10.92 -13.53 -30.32
C THR A 485 10.71 -13.67 -28.83
N CYS A 486 10.67 -14.92 -28.34
CA CYS A 486 10.64 -15.19 -26.91
C CYS A 486 11.78 -14.49 -26.19
N THR A 487 11.46 -13.88 -25.06
CA THR A 487 12.45 -13.19 -24.22
C THR A 487 13.48 -14.16 -23.65
N ASN A 488 14.66 -13.65 -23.25
CA ASN A 488 15.65 -14.48 -22.58
C ASN A 488 15.13 -15.00 -21.24
N THR A 489 14.29 -14.22 -20.56
CA THR A 489 13.63 -14.64 -19.31
C THR A 489 12.62 -15.75 -19.54
N MET A 490 11.81 -15.69 -20.61
CA MET A 490 10.92 -16.79 -21.01
C MET A 490 11.70 -18.08 -21.26
N ARG A 491 12.78 -18.02 -22.05
CA ARG A 491 13.59 -19.19 -22.36
C ARG A 491 14.23 -19.79 -21.10
N ALA A 492 14.77 -18.96 -20.22
CA ALA A 492 15.37 -19.43 -18.98
C ALA A 492 14.36 -20.00 -17.97
N ALA A 493 13.13 -19.47 -17.93
CA ALA A 493 12.04 -20.02 -17.12
C ALA A 493 11.62 -21.41 -17.63
N LEU A 494 11.54 -21.56 -18.96
CA LEU A 494 11.26 -22.82 -19.62
C LEU A 494 12.36 -23.86 -19.34
N ASP A 495 13.63 -23.51 -19.59
CA ASP A 495 14.77 -24.44 -19.48
C ASP A 495 15.02 -24.89 -18.03
N ALA A 496 14.77 -24.01 -17.06
CA ALA A 496 14.98 -24.31 -15.64
C ALA A 496 13.72 -24.82 -14.92
N ALA A 497 12.57 -24.89 -15.60
CA ALA A 497 11.27 -25.24 -15.04
C ALA A 497 10.98 -24.56 -13.69
N ARG A 498 11.32 -23.27 -13.58
CA ARG A 498 11.10 -22.47 -12.36
C ARG A 498 10.70 -21.03 -12.70
N PRO A 499 9.97 -20.35 -11.81
CA PRO A 499 9.59 -18.96 -12.04
C PRO A 499 10.79 -18.01 -11.96
N TYR A 500 10.70 -16.89 -12.67
CA TYR A 500 11.67 -15.80 -12.67
C TYR A 500 10.97 -14.49 -12.39
N VAL A 501 11.51 -13.73 -11.44
CA VAL A 501 10.98 -12.40 -11.06
C VAL A 501 12.09 -11.38 -11.27
N SER A 502 11.82 -10.38 -12.10
CA SER A 502 12.71 -9.22 -12.23
C SER A 502 11.93 -7.97 -11.84
N CYS A 503 12.07 -7.57 -10.58
CA CYS A 503 11.58 -6.31 -10.04
C CYS A 503 12.78 -5.42 -9.71
N ALA A 504 12.62 -4.10 -9.80
CA ALA A 504 13.72 -3.18 -9.49
C ALA A 504 13.98 -3.10 -7.97
N GLY A 505 14.69 -4.08 -7.41
CA GLY A 505 15.24 -4.03 -6.05
C GLY A 505 15.26 -5.37 -5.32
N GLU A 506 14.38 -6.32 -5.64
CA GLU A 506 14.30 -7.60 -4.95
C GLU A 506 14.78 -8.76 -5.82
N THR A 507 15.94 -9.30 -5.45
CA THR A 507 16.46 -10.57 -5.98
C THR A 507 15.96 -11.68 -5.08
N ARG A 508 14.91 -12.40 -5.48
CA ARG A 508 14.51 -13.63 -4.78
C ARG A 508 14.68 -14.87 -5.65
N ILE A 509 14.50 -14.79 -6.98
CA ILE A 509 14.73 -15.92 -7.89
C ILE A 509 15.25 -15.39 -9.24
N GLY A 510 16.48 -15.77 -9.61
CA GLY A 510 17.11 -15.58 -10.93
C GLY A 510 16.83 -14.23 -11.62
N ARG A 511 17.69 -13.22 -11.44
CA ARG A 511 17.58 -12.01 -12.28
C ARG A 511 18.24 -12.25 -13.62
N ILE A 512 17.48 -12.08 -14.70
CA ILE A 512 18.00 -11.98 -16.06
C ILE A 512 17.65 -10.58 -16.55
N ASP A 513 18.67 -9.76 -16.79
CA ASP A 513 18.47 -8.50 -17.50
C ASP A 513 18.17 -8.88 -18.96
N ASP A 514 16.92 -8.66 -19.36
CA ASP A 514 16.44 -9.05 -20.68
C ASP A 514 16.34 -7.83 -21.60
N PRO A 515 17.27 -7.67 -22.58
CA PRO A 515 17.21 -6.56 -23.53
C PRO A 515 16.01 -6.64 -24.47
N ASN A 516 15.36 -7.81 -24.54
CA ASN A 516 14.16 -8.05 -25.33
C ASN A 516 12.86 -7.79 -24.56
N ALA A 517 12.95 -7.34 -23.30
CA ALA A 517 11.77 -6.99 -22.51
C ALA A 517 11.03 -5.81 -23.17
N PRO A 518 9.68 -5.79 -23.12
CA PRO A 518 8.90 -4.72 -23.71
C PRO A 518 9.33 -3.33 -23.20
N ALA A 519 9.47 -2.37 -24.12
CA ALA A 519 9.92 -1.03 -23.79
C ALA A 519 8.98 -0.36 -22.76
N GLY A 520 9.57 0.23 -21.71
CA GLY A 520 8.84 0.93 -20.65
C GLY A 520 8.39 0.06 -19.48
N CYS A 521 8.57 -1.26 -19.54
CA CYS A 521 8.36 -2.15 -18.41
C CYS A 521 9.50 -2.02 -17.38
N ARG A 522 9.16 -2.02 -16.10
CA ARG A 522 10.10 -1.89 -14.97
C ARG A 522 10.01 -3.05 -13.97
N SER A 523 9.01 -3.92 -14.12
CA SER A 523 8.97 -5.23 -13.49
C SER A 523 8.40 -6.27 -14.46
N GLN A 524 8.85 -7.52 -14.29
CA GLN A 524 8.35 -8.69 -15.00
C GLN A 524 8.33 -9.91 -14.09
N LEU A 525 7.38 -10.80 -14.35
CA LEU A 525 7.22 -12.08 -13.68
C LEU A 525 6.91 -13.13 -14.76
N VAL A 526 7.71 -14.19 -14.79
CA VAL A 526 7.58 -15.27 -15.76
C VAL A 526 7.45 -16.59 -15.00
N VAL A 527 6.38 -17.32 -15.28
CA VAL A 527 6.05 -18.59 -14.63
C VAL A 527 5.99 -19.68 -15.70
N PRO A 528 6.69 -20.81 -15.53
CA PRO A 528 6.58 -21.94 -16.44
C PRO A 528 5.23 -22.63 -16.31
N ILE A 529 4.72 -23.12 -17.44
CA ILE A 529 3.61 -24.08 -17.48
C ILE A 529 4.27 -25.46 -17.49
N ILE A 530 4.11 -26.20 -16.40
CA ILE A 530 4.81 -27.46 -16.16
C ILE A 530 3.84 -28.62 -16.42
N GLY A 531 4.19 -29.51 -17.34
CA GLY A 531 3.46 -30.74 -17.62
C GLY A 531 3.60 -31.79 -16.52
N ALA A 532 2.78 -32.83 -16.59
CA ALA A 532 2.81 -33.98 -15.68
C ALA A 532 4.16 -34.73 -15.70
N ASP A 533 4.92 -34.62 -16.78
CA ASP A 533 6.27 -35.16 -16.95
C ASP A 533 7.38 -34.28 -16.31
N HIS A 534 6.98 -33.22 -15.60
CA HIS A 534 7.85 -32.19 -15.03
C HIS A 534 8.66 -31.39 -16.07
N GLN A 535 8.29 -31.44 -17.35
CA GLN A 535 8.86 -30.59 -18.38
C GLN A 535 8.03 -29.33 -18.55
N ALA A 536 8.69 -28.21 -18.85
CA ALA A 536 8.00 -26.98 -19.17
C ALA A 536 7.48 -27.01 -20.61
N ILE A 537 6.16 -27.03 -20.77
CA ILE A 537 5.45 -27.03 -22.06
C ILE A 537 5.21 -25.60 -22.58
N GLY A 538 5.36 -24.60 -21.71
CA GLY A 538 5.21 -23.19 -22.04
C GLY A 538 5.56 -22.26 -20.88
N VAL A 539 5.25 -20.98 -21.03
CA VAL A 539 5.44 -19.95 -20.00
C VAL A 539 4.33 -18.90 -20.07
N ILE A 540 3.98 -18.38 -18.90
CA ILE A 540 3.18 -17.17 -18.72
C ILE A 540 4.14 -16.04 -18.35
N ALA A 541 4.11 -14.93 -19.09
CA ALA A 541 4.89 -13.74 -18.77
C ALA A 541 3.99 -12.53 -18.58
N VAL A 542 4.14 -11.85 -17.44
CA VAL A 542 3.45 -10.59 -17.15
C VAL A 542 4.46 -9.46 -16.96
N TYR A 543 4.07 -8.27 -17.41
CA TYR A 543 4.94 -7.09 -17.40
C TYR A 543 4.20 -5.87 -16.89
N GLU A 544 4.91 -5.08 -16.09
CA GLU A 544 4.35 -3.90 -15.42
C GLU A 544 5.28 -2.68 -15.51
N ARG A 545 4.69 -1.49 -15.53
CA ARG A 545 5.45 -0.22 -15.54
C ARG A 545 5.93 0.16 -14.14
N ASP A 546 5.21 -0.26 -13.11
CA ASP A 546 5.61 -0.04 -11.72
C ASP A 546 6.57 -1.17 -11.29
N PRO A 547 7.81 -0.87 -10.88
CA PRO A 547 8.77 -1.87 -10.41
C PRO A 547 8.32 -2.67 -9.18
N GLU A 548 7.27 -2.25 -8.48
CA GLU A 548 6.74 -2.89 -7.27
C GLU A 548 5.36 -3.53 -7.48
N SER A 549 4.87 -3.56 -8.73
CA SER A 549 3.55 -4.12 -9.03
C SER A 549 3.49 -5.64 -8.86
N LEU A 550 4.62 -6.34 -9.00
CA LEU A 550 4.71 -7.80 -9.02
C LEU A 550 5.43 -8.32 -7.77
N GLY A 551 4.77 -9.19 -6.99
CA GLY A 551 5.29 -9.80 -5.76
C GLY A 551 4.89 -11.27 -5.58
N GLU A 552 5.07 -11.80 -4.37
CA GLU A 552 4.80 -13.22 -4.06
C GLU A 552 3.33 -13.63 -4.24
N ASP A 553 2.38 -12.75 -3.92
CA ASP A 553 0.96 -13.00 -4.17
C ASP A 553 0.67 -13.18 -5.68
N ASP A 554 1.36 -12.42 -6.56
CA ASP A 554 1.22 -12.54 -8.01
C ASP A 554 1.86 -13.83 -8.53
N LEU A 555 3.03 -14.20 -7.98
CA LEU A 555 3.69 -15.45 -8.30
C LEU A 555 2.78 -16.64 -8.00
N HIS A 556 2.27 -16.73 -6.77
CA HIS A 556 1.45 -17.87 -6.35
C HIS A 556 0.15 -17.98 -7.16
N MET A 557 -0.42 -16.82 -7.52
CA MET A 557 -1.57 -16.76 -8.40
C MET A 557 -1.25 -17.25 -9.82
N LEU A 558 -0.15 -16.79 -10.41
CA LEU A 558 0.23 -17.20 -11.76
C LEU A 558 0.64 -18.67 -11.82
N GLU A 559 1.24 -19.21 -10.76
CA GLU A 559 1.47 -20.65 -10.59
C GLU A 559 0.14 -21.41 -10.60
N THR A 560 -0.85 -20.95 -9.84
CA THR A 560 -2.20 -21.57 -9.85
C THR A 560 -2.83 -21.55 -11.26
N ILE A 561 -2.65 -20.47 -12.00
CA ILE A 561 -3.16 -20.35 -13.37
C ILE A 561 -2.36 -21.22 -14.34
N ALA A 562 -1.04 -21.33 -14.15
CA ALA A 562 -0.19 -22.22 -14.92
C ALA A 562 -0.59 -23.69 -14.73
N ASP A 563 -0.89 -24.10 -13.50
CA ASP A 563 -1.37 -25.46 -13.19
C ASP A 563 -2.72 -25.75 -13.88
N GLN A 564 -3.63 -24.78 -13.90
CA GLN A 564 -4.90 -24.91 -14.62
C GLN A 564 -4.70 -25.00 -16.14
N LEU A 565 -3.76 -24.22 -16.69
CA LEU A 565 -3.37 -24.30 -18.09
C LEU A 565 -2.78 -25.65 -18.44
N THR A 566 -1.91 -26.21 -17.59
CA THR A 566 -1.36 -27.54 -17.78
C THR A 566 -2.48 -28.56 -18.00
N GLY A 567 -3.43 -28.63 -17.08
CA GLY A 567 -4.54 -29.59 -17.19
C GLY A 567 -5.38 -29.40 -18.46
N THR A 568 -5.61 -28.14 -18.86
CA THR A 568 -6.39 -27.83 -20.07
C THR A 568 -5.65 -28.22 -21.35
N ILE A 569 -4.36 -27.87 -21.44
CA ILE A 569 -3.51 -28.16 -22.61
C ILE A 569 -3.32 -29.67 -22.77
N GLU A 570 -3.01 -30.38 -21.67
CA GLU A 570 -2.83 -31.83 -21.71
C GLU A 570 -4.14 -32.55 -22.07
N GLN A 571 -5.28 -32.09 -21.56
CA GLN A 571 -6.57 -32.64 -21.94
C GLN A 571 -6.85 -32.47 -23.44
N ALA A 572 -6.60 -31.28 -23.99
CA ALA A 572 -6.77 -31.02 -25.42
C ALA A 572 -5.86 -31.92 -26.28
N GLN A 573 -4.57 -32.01 -25.92
CA GLN A 573 -3.60 -32.86 -26.61
C GLN A 573 -3.92 -34.35 -26.51
N LEU A 574 -4.40 -34.81 -25.35
CA LEU A 574 -4.80 -36.20 -25.14
C LEU A 574 -6.01 -36.57 -26.02
N ILE A 575 -7.01 -35.69 -26.09
CA ILE A 575 -8.19 -35.88 -26.94
C ILE A 575 -7.76 -35.95 -28.41
N GLU A 576 -6.92 -35.01 -28.88
CA GLU A 576 -6.44 -35.03 -30.27
C GLU A 576 -5.64 -36.30 -30.59
N THR A 577 -4.77 -36.73 -29.67
CA THR A 577 -3.99 -37.97 -29.82
C THR A 577 -4.89 -39.19 -29.88
N LEU A 578 -5.93 -39.22 -29.04
CA LEU A 578 -6.92 -40.31 -29.02
C LEU A 578 -7.71 -40.35 -30.33
N GLU A 579 -8.23 -39.22 -30.80
CA GLU A 579 -8.93 -39.10 -32.09
C GLU A 579 -8.05 -39.56 -33.25
N ARG A 580 -6.78 -39.13 -33.29
CA ARG A 580 -5.81 -39.56 -34.29
C ARG A 580 -5.51 -41.06 -34.21
N SER A 581 -5.41 -41.61 -33.01
CA SER A 581 -5.19 -43.05 -32.81
C SER A 581 -6.39 -43.86 -33.30
N TYR A 582 -7.62 -43.44 -33.01
CA TYR A 582 -8.83 -44.11 -33.50
C TYR A 582 -8.90 -44.09 -35.01
N PHE A 583 -8.65 -42.94 -35.65
CA PHE A 583 -8.64 -42.85 -37.11
C PHE A 583 -7.64 -43.83 -37.73
N LYS A 584 -6.42 -43.92 -37.19
CA LYS A 584 -5.40 -44.88 -37.65
C LYS A 584 -5.79 -46.34 -37.42
N THR A 585 -6.50 -46.66 -36.34
CA THR A 585 -7.02 -48.01 -36.10
C THR A 585 -8.10 -48.38 -37.10
N VAL A 586 -9.02 -47.46 -37.38
CA VAL A 586 -10.05 -47.65 -38.42
C VAL A 586 -9.41 -47.84 -39.79
N GLU A 587 -8.42 -47.01 -40.13
CA GLU A 587 -7.63 -47.15 -41.37
C GLU A 587 -6.98 -48.54 -41.45
N ALA A 588 -6.32 -49.00 -40.39
CA ALA A 588 -5.71 -50.32 -40.35
C ALA A 588 -6.72 -51.47 -40.52
N LEU A 589 -7.94 -51.34 -39.98
CA LEU A 589 -9.01 -52.31 -40.18
C LEU A 589 -9.49 -52.33 -41.64
N SER A 590 -9.61 -51.15 -42.27
CA SER A 590 -9.89 -51.05 -43.71
C SER A 590 -8.81 -51.73 -44.54
N VAL A 591 -7.53 -51.49 -44.24
CA VAL A 591 -6.41 -52.15 -44.93
C VAL A 591 -6.48 -53.68 -44.82
N ALA A 592 -6.81 -54.18 -43.62
CA ALA A 592 -6.91 -55.62 -43.38
C ALA A 592 -8.07 -56.26 -44.15
N LEU A 593 -9.18 -55.52 -44.30
CA LEU A 593 -10.30 -55.93 -45.14
C LEU A 593 -9.92 -55.93 -46.63
N GLU A 594 -9.26 -54.88 -47.09
CA GLU A 594 -8.82 -54.76 -48.49
C GLU A 594 -7.85 -55.86 -48.88
N ALA A 595 -7.06 -56.42 -47.96
CA ALA A 595 -6.22 -57.59 -48.26
C ALA A 595 -7.02 -58.83 -48.72
N LYS A 596 -8.34 -58.86 -48.47
CA LYS A 596 -9.29 -59.90 -48.92
C LYS A 596 -9.99 -59.55 -50.24
N ASP A 597 -9.96 -58.29 -50.67
CA ASP A 597 -10.63 -57.80 -51.87
C ASP A 597 -9.59 -57.30 -52.89
N ALA A 598 -9.93 -57.13 -54.16
CA ALA A 598 -8.95 -56.73 -55.19
C ALA A 598 -8.57 -55.23 -55.17
N TYR A 599 -9.00 -54.49 -54.14
CA TYR A 599 -8.85 -53.04 -54.05
C TYR A 599 -7.59 -52.61 -53.28
N THR A 600 -7.04 -51.44 -53.61
CA THR A 600 -5.81 -50.91 -53.01
C THR A 600 -6.10 -49.86 -51.94
N LEU A 601 -5.18 -49.66 -50.99
CA LEU A 601 -5.22 -48.58 -49.99
C LEU A 601 -5.47 -47.19 -50.59
N ASP A 602 -4.92 -46.97 -51.79
CA ASP A 602 -5.04 -45.72 -52.52
C ASP A 602 -6.50 -45.46 -52.96
N HIS A 603 -7.30 -46.52 -53.14
CA HIS A 603 -8.73 -46.45 -53.46
C HIS A 603 -9.55 -45.84 -52.31
N ALA A 604 -9.46 -46.44 -51.12
CA ALA A 604 -10.23 -45.98 -49.96
C ALA A 604 -9.81 -44.58 -49.53
N ARG A 605 -8.51 -44.24 -49.61
CA ARG A 605 -8.02 -42.88 -49.35
C ARG A 605 -8.56 -41.86 -50.35
N SER A 606 -8.54 -42.19 -51.65
CA SER A 606 -9.06 -41.30 -52.69
C SER A 606 -10.55 -41.01 -52.51
N ILE A 607 -11.36 -42.04 -52.23
CA ILE A 607 -12.79 -41.87 -51.95
C ILE A 607 -12.99 -41.01 -50.70
N THR A 608 -12.22 -41.25 -49.64
CA THR A 608 -12.30 -40.50 -48.38
C THR A 608 -12.02 -39.01 -48.57
N GLU A 609 -10.97 -38.67 -49.31
CA GLU A 609 -10.58 -37.29 -49.55
C GLU A 609 -11.54 -36.56 -50.50
N LEU A 610 -11.98 -37.22 -51.58
CA LEU A 610 -12.99 -36.68 -52.50
C LEU A 610 -14.31 -36.45 -51.78
N SER A 611 -14.78 -37.41 -50.99
CA SER A 611 -16.02 -37.30 -50.22
C SER A 611 -15.95 -36.12 -49.26
N ALA A 612 -14.84 -35.97 -48.52
CA ALA A 612 -14.65 -34.86 -47.60
C ALA A 612 -14.68 -33.50 -48.30
N GLU A 613 -14.04 -33.38 -49.47
CA GLU A 613 -14.02 -32.12 -50.22
C GLU A 613 -15.41 -31.77 -50.79
N VAL A 614 -16.14 -32.75 -51.32
CA VAL A 614 -17.55 -32.56 -51.73
C VAL A 614 -18.39 -32.11 -50.55
N GLY A 615 -18.29 -32.81 -49.41
CA GLY A 615 -19.03 -32.46 -48.20
C GLY A 615 -18.79 -31.03 -47.72
N ARG A 616 -17.52 -30.57 -47.75
CA ARG A 616 -17.17 -29.19 -47.36
C ARG A 616 -17.84 -28.16 -48.28
N ARG A 617 -17.82 -28.40 -49.60
CA ARG A 617 -18.49 -27.51 -50.57
C ARG A 617 -20.01 -27.51 -50.42
N MET A 618 -20.58 -28.61 -49.94
CA MET A 618 -22.00 -28.72 -49.61
C MET A 618 -22.36 -28.12 -48.24
N GLY A 619 -21.38 -27.62 -47.48
CA GLY A 619 -21.60 -26.90 -46.23
C GLY A 619 -21.72 -27.77 -44.98
N MET A 620 -21.22 -29.00 -45.01
CA MET A 620 -21.17 -29.88 -43.82
C MET A 620 -20.18 -29.34 -42.77
N ASP A 621 -20.52 -29.50 -41.49
CA ASP A 621 -19.66 -29.08 -40.36
C ASP A 621 -18.50 -30.08 -40.10
N ASP A 622 -17.56 -29.71 -39.22
CA ASP A 622 -16.37 -30.54 -38.96
C ASP A 622 -16.69 -31.94 -38.40
N ASN A 623 -17.79 -32.09 -37.63
CA ASN A 623 -18.21 -33.39 -37.13
C ASN A 623 -18.83 -34.23 -38.25
N GLU A 624 -19.67 -33.62 -39.09
CA GLU A 624 -20.25 -34.28 -40.25
C GLU A 624 -19.18 -34.70 -41.27
N ILE A 625 -18.15 -33.87 -41.49
CA ILE A 625 -17.00 -34.20 -42.35
C ILE A 625 -16.16 -35.33 -41.74
N ARG A 626 -15.98 -35.36 -40.42
CA ARG A 626 -15.30 -36.46 -39.74
C ARG A 626 -16.06 -37.77 -39.96
N ASP A 627 -17.37 -37.76 -39.76
CA ASP A 627 -18.21 -38.95 -39.92
C ASP A 627 -18.27 -39.39 -41.38
N LEU A 628 -18.29 -38.44 -42.33
CA LEU A 628 -18.20 -38.71 -43.76
C LEU A 628 -16.88 -39.40 -44.14
N LYS A 629 -15.74 -38.94 -43.59
CA LYS A 629 -14.44 -39.58 -43.83
C LYS A 629 -14.40 -41.00 -43.28
N LEU A 630 -14.88 -41.20 -42.05
CA LEU A 630 -14.94 -42.53 -41.44
C LEU A 630 -15.91 -43.44 -42.18
N GLY A 631 -17.04 -42.92 -42.65
CA GLY A 631 -18.02 -43.63 -43.47
C GLY A 631 -17.43 -44.05 -44.80
N ALA A 632 -16.77 -43.16 -45.53
CA ALA A 632 -16.10 -43.48 -46.79
C ALA A 632 -15.01 -44.56 -46.63
N LEU A 633 -14.29 -44.54 -45.50
CA LEU A 633 -13.26 -45.54 -45.20
C LEU A 633 -13.83 -46.90 -44.80
N LEU A 634 -15.01 -46.92 -44.17
CA LEU A 634 -15.66 -48.14 -43.65
C LEU A 634 -16.82 -48.65 -44.52
N HIS A 635 -17.10 -47.97 -45.63
CA HIS A 635 -18.26 -48.16 -46.50
C HIS A 635 -18.43 -49.65 -46.85
N ASP A 636 -17.34 -50.27 -47.30
CA ASP A 636 -17.29 -51.68 -47.69
C ASP A 636 -17.00 -52.70 -46.57
N ILE A 637 -16.94 -52.30 -45.28
CA ILE A 637 -16.47 -53.16 -44.17
C ILE A 637 -17.23 -54.49 -44.03
N GLY A 638 -18.51 -54.51 -44.42
CA GLY A 638 -19.34 -55.71 -44.36
C GLY A 638 -19.01 -56.77 -45.40
N LYS A 639 -18.18 -56.48 -46.41
CA LYS A 639 -17.70 -57.49 -47.37
C LYS A 639 -16.96 -58.64 -46.70
N ILE A 640 -16.48 -58.47 -45.46
CA ILE A 640 -15.92 -59.56 -44.65
C ILE A 640 -16.90 -60.72 -44.44
N GLY A 641 -18.20 -60.45 -44.46
CA GLY A 641 -19.26 -61.45 -44.32
C GLY A 641 -19.68 -62.10 -45.64
N VAL A 642 -19.18 -61.62 -46.78
CA VAL A 642 -19.50 -62.17 -48.11
C VAL A 642 -18.58 -63.38 -48.41
N PRO A 643 -19.11 -64.52 -48.90
CA PRO A 643 -18.31 -65.67 -49.29
C PRO A 643 -17.24 -65.35 -50.34
N GLU A 644 -16.05 -65.95 -50.21
CA GLU A 644 -14.90 -65.69 -51.09
C GLU A 644 -15.17 -66.09 -52.54
N GLU A 645 -15.99 -67.12 -52.77
CA GLU A 645 -16.41 -67.55 -54.10
C GLU A 645 -17.26 -66.51 -54.84
N ILE A 646 -17.98 -65.66 -54.08
CA ILE A 646 -18.79 -64.55 -54.62
C ILE A 646 -17.89 -63.32 -54.81
N LEU A 647 -17.11 -62.95 -53.78
CA LEU A 647 -16.26 -61.76 -53.80
C LEU A 647 -15.16 -61.84 -54.88
N GLY A 648 -14.55 -63.03 -55.06
CA GLY A 648 -13.47 -63.27 -56.01
C GLY A 648 -13.90 -63.71 -57.41
N LYS A 649 -15.21 -63.72 -57.73
CA LYS A 649 -15.75 -64.27 -58.97
C LYS A 649 -15.28 -63.48 -60.20
N GLN A 650 -14.63 -64.15 -61.14
CA GLN A 650 -14.19 -63.59 -62.43
C GLN A 650 -15.35 -63.64 -63.44
N GLY A 651 -16.39 -62.82 -63.23
CA GLY A 651 -17.58 -62.76 -64.09
C GLY A 651 -18.78 -62.11 -63.39
N PRO A 652 -19.92 -61.94 -64.08
CA PRO A 652 -21.12 -61.38 -63.45
C PRO A 652 -21.65 -62.31 -62.34
N LEU A 653 -22.16 -61.70 -61.28
CA LEU A 653 -22.89 -62.39 -60.22
C LEU A 653 -24.24 -62.88 -60.75
N THR A 654 -24.72 -64.03 -60.28
CA THR A 654 -26.12 -64.45 -60.47
C THR A 654 -27.04 -63.62 -59.56
N ASP A 655 -28.35 -63.65 -59.81
CA ASP A 655 -29.31 -62.93 -58.96
C ASP A 655 -29.21 -63.36 -57.49
N ASP A 656 -29.08 -64.67 -57.23
CA ASP A 656 -28.91 -65.21 -55.87
C ASP A 656 -27.59 -64.77 -55.21
N GLU A 657 -26.49 -64.75 -55.97
CA GLU A 657 -25.20 -64.26 -55.48
C GLU A 657 -25.22 -62.75 -55.22
N PHE A 658 -25.96 -61.99 -56.03
CA PHE A 658 -26.13 -60.56 -55.87
C PHE A 658 -26.98 -60.23 -54.63
N GLU A 659 -28.01 -61.01 -54.31
CA GLU A 659 -28.74 -60.86 -53.04
C GLU A 659 -27.82 -61.05 -51.82
N ILE A 660 -26.91 -62.04 -51.87
CA ILE A 660 -25.90 -62.23 -50.81
C ILE A 660 -24.92 -61.05 -50.77
N MET A 661 -24.47 -60.56 -51.93
CA MET A 661 -23.58 -59.40 -52.01
C MET A 661 -24.21 -58.18 -51.33
N LYS A 662 -25.50 -57.89 -51.54
CA LYS A 662 -26.19 -56.73 -50.94
C LYS A 662 -26.14 -56.70 -49.41
N GLU A 663 -26.03 -57.87 -48.76
CA GLU A 663 -25.99 -57.98 -47.30
C GLU A 663 -24.78 -57.27 -46.69
N HIS A 664 -23.72 -56.96 -47.45
CA HIS A 664 -22.54 -56.28 -46.92
C HIS A 664 -22.88 -54.91 -46.28
N THR A 665 -23.87 -54.18 -46.78
CA THR A 665 -24.31 -52.92 -46.17
C THR A 665 -24.86 -53.13 -44.75
N ILE A 666 -25.70 -54.15 -44.57
CA ILE A 666 -26.30 -54.51 -43.28
C ILE A 666 -25.25 -55.09 -42.33
N ILE A 667 -24.41 -55.99 -42.84
CA ILE A 667 -23.31 -56.60 -42.06
C ILE A 667 -22.32 -55.51 -41.63
N GLY A 668 -22.02 -54.57 -42.52
CA GLY A 668 -21.12 -53.45 -42.26
C GLY A 668 -21.63 -52.58 -41.11
N GLU A 669 -22.90 -52.17 -41.17
CA GLU A 669 -23.57 -51.46 -40.09
C GLU A 669 -23.52 -52.25 -38.77
N GLN A 670 -23.81 -53.55 -38.80
CA GLN A 670 -23.80 -54.41 -37.61
C GLN A 670 -22.41 -54.56 -36.99
N ILE A 671 -21.35 -54.59 -37.80
CA ILE A 671 -19.96 -54.65 -37.34
C ILE A 671 -19.59 -53.38 -36.56
N ILE A 672 -20.03 -52.21 -37.04
CA ILE A 672 -19.67 -50.92 -36.43
C ILE A 672 -20.66 -50.46 -35.36
N ALA A 673 -21.88 -51.02 -35.33
CA ALA A 673 -22.95 -50.65 -34.39
C ALA A 673 -22.54 -50.68 -32.89
N PRO A 674 -21.68 -51.61 -32.41
CA PRO A 674 -21.25 -51.62 -31.01
C PRO A 674 -20.28 -50.48 -30.63
N ILE A 675 -19.79 -49.71 -31.61
CA ILE A 675 -18.75 -48.68 -31.42
C ILE A 675 -19.43 -47.31 -31.33
N GLU A 676 -19.59 -46.80 -30.11
CA GLU A 676 -20.34 -45.55 -29.83
C GLU A 676 -19.83 -44.34 -30.63
N PHE A 677 -18.52 -44.19 -30.82
CA PHE A 677 -17.97 -43.06 -31.58
C PHE A 677 -18.30 -43.10 -33.09
N LEU A 678 -18.77 -44.24 -33.61
CA LEU A 678 -19.19 -44.43 -35.00
C LEU A 678 -20.71 -44.31 -35.18
N GLU A 679 -21.46 -43.85 -34.19
CA GLU A 679 -22.93 -43.75 -34.27
C GLU A 679 -23.40 -42.95 -35.49
N GLY A 680 -22.76 -41.80 -35.77
CA GLY A 680 -23.05 -40.98 -36.96
C GLY A 680 -22.61 -41.61 -38.28
N VAL A 681 -21.74 -42.62 -38.25
CA VAL A 681 -21.19 -43.31 -39.42
C VAL A 681 -22.08 -44.47 -39.89
N ARG A 682 -22.78 -45.12 -38.96
CA ARG A 682 -23.71 -46.23 -39.22
C ARG A 682 -24.67 -46.01 -40.39
N PRO A 683 -25.42 -44.89 -40.47
CA PRO A 683 -26.34 -44.67 -41.58
C PRO A 683 -25.62 -44.42 -42.93
N LEU A 684 -24.36 -44.00 -42.92
CA LEU A 684 -23.59 -43.77 -44.14
C LEU A 684 -23.21 -45.11 -44.78
N VAL A 685 -22.73 -46.05 -43.97
CA VAL A 685 -22.37 -47.43 -44.40
C VAL A 685 -23.62 -48.22 -44.80
N LEU A 686 -24.70 -48.12 -44.02
CA LEU A 686 -25.92 -48.88 -44.29
C LEU A 686 -26.59 -48.50 -45.62
N HIS A 687 -26.48 -47.24 -46.04
CA HIS A 687 -27.26 -46.68 -47.15
C HIS A 687 -26.42 -46.24 -48.35
N GLU A 688 -25.15 -46.62 -48.40
CA GLU A 688 -24.22 -46.22 -49.48
C GLU A 688 -24.66 -46.65 -50.89
N HIS A 689 -25.50 -47.68 -50.99
CA HIS A 689 -26.03 -48.19 -52.25
C HIS A 689 -27.52 -47.89 -52.47
N GLU A 690 -28.09 -46.99 -51.65
CA GLU A 690 -29.40 -46.42 -51.93
C GLU A 690 -29.31 -45.50 -53.15
N ARG A 691 -30.28 -45.63 -54.05
CA ARG A 691 -30.34 -44.85 -55.29
C ARG A 691 -31.31 -43.71 -55.14
N TRP A 692 -30.99 -42.57 -55.76
CA TRP A 692 -31.87 -41.38 -55.71
C TRP A 692 -33.32 -41.68 -56.14
N ASP A 693 -33.50 -42.60 -57.09
CA ASP A 693 -34.78 -43.08 -57.61
C ASP A 693 -35.52 -44.12 -56.74
N GLY A 694 -34.98 -44.49 -55.58
CA GLY A 694 -35.57 -45.49 -54.67
C GLY A 694 -35.40 -46.94 -55.11
N ARG A 695 -34.57 -47.23 -56.12
CA ARG A 695 -34.32 -48.59 -56.61
C ARG A 695 -33.06 -49.24 -56.03
N GLY A 696 -32.46 -48.61 -55.03
CA GLY A 696 -31.26 -49.08 -54.35
C GLY A 696 -31.55 -50.16 -53.30
N TYR A 697 -30.60 -50.37 -52.41
CA TYR A 697 -30.68 -51.31 -51.30
C TYR A 697 -29.93 -50.74 -50.09
N PRO A 698 -30.20 -51.22 -48.85
CA PRO A 698 -31.09 -52.31 -48.47
C PRO A 698 -32.56 -51.92 -48.24
N HIS A 699 -32.87 -50.63 -48.05
CA HIS A 699 -34.19 -50.16 -47.63
C HIS A 699 -34.99 -49.44 -48.72
N GLN A 700 -34.41 -49.22 -49.90
CA GLN A 700 -35.07 -48.56 -51.04
C GLN A 700 -35.50 -47.12 -50.72
N LEU A 701 -34.64 -46.41 -49.98
CA LEU A 701 -34.84 -44.99 -49.69
C LEU A 701 -34.68 -44.17 -50.98
N ALA A 702 -35.42 -43.06 -51.09
CA ALA A 702 -35.43 -42.21 -52.27
C ALA A 702 -35.13 -40.76 -51.92
N GLY A 703 -34.47 -40.06 -52.84
CA GLY A 703 -34.21 -38.62 -52.70
C GLY A 703 -33.46 -38.26 -51.41
N GLU A 704 -34.03 -37.31 -50.68
CA GLU A 704 -33.43 -36.75 -49.45
C GLU A 704 -33.62 -37.63 -48.21
N ASP A 705 -34.41 -38.71 -48.28
CA ASP A 705 -34.50 -39.70 -47.20
C ASP A 705 -33.18 -40.47 -47.06
N ILE A 706 -32.33 -40.47 -48.10
CA ILE A 706 -30.99 -41.02 -48.05
C ILE A 706 -30.07 -40.02 -47.33
N PRO A 707 -29.31 -40.44 -46.31
CA PRO A 707 -28.33 -39.58 -45.64
C PRO A 707 -27.40 -38.90 -46.65
N LEU A 708 -27.13 -37.60 -46.47
CA LEU A 708 -26.29 -36.85 -47.41
C LEU A 708 -24.90 -37.47 -47.58
N GLY A 709 -24.30 -37.93 -46.48
CA GLY A 709 -23.00 -38.59 -46.54
C GLY A 709 -23.00 -39.86 -47.39
N ALA A 710 -24.05 -40.68 -47.31
CA ALA A 710 -24.19 -41.89 -48.14
C ALA A 710 -24.30 -41.54 -49.63
N ARG A 711 -25.08 -40.49 -49.97
CA ARG A 711 -25.19 -39.99 -51.36
C ARG A 711 -23.85 -39.51 -51.91
N ILE A 712 -23.04 -38.85 -51.08
CA ILE A 712 -21.69 -38.39 -51.46
C ILE A 712 -20.75 -39.58 -51.68
N ILE A 713 -20.72 -40.53 -50.74
CA ILE A 713 -19.88 -41.74 -50.83
C ILE A 713 -20.24 -42.51 -52.11
N PHE A 714 -21.52 -42.69 -52.42
CA PHE A 714 -21.94 -43.46 -53.59
C PHE A 714 -21.44 -42.86 -54.90
N VAL A 715 -21.47 -41.53 -55.04
CA VAL A 715 -20.95 -40.85 -56.23
C VAL A 715 -19.43 -40.98 -56.32
N CYS A 716 -18.73 -40.80 -55.19
CA CYS A 716 -17.28 -40.88 -55.14
C CYS A 716 -16.78 -42.31 -55.43
N ASP A 717 -17.41 -43.33 -54.85
CA ASP A 717 -17.11 -44.74 -55.10
C ASP A 717 -17.41 -45.13 -56.55
N ALA A 718 -18.59 -44.77 -57.08
CA ALA A 718 -18.93 -45.05 -58.48
C ALA A 718 -17.94 -44.40 -59.47
N TRP A 719 -17.52 -43.15 -59.22
CA TRP A 719 -16.50 -42.49 -60.03
C TRP A 719 -15.17 -43.26 -59.96
N HIS A 720 -14.70 -43.53 -58.75
CA HIS A 720 -13.42 -44.21 -58.55
C HIS A 720 -13.43 -45.61 -59.18
N ALA A 721 -14.55 -46.32 -59.07
CA ALA A 721 -14.81 -47.60 -59.71
C ALA A 721 -14.70 -47.54 -61.24
N MET A 722 -15.12 -46.43 -61.86
CA MET A 722 -15.05 -46.22 -63.31
C MET A 722 -13.65 -45.86 -63.81
N VAL A 723 -12.90 -45.06 -63.04
CA VAL A 723 -11.57 -44.56 -63.45
C VAL A 723 -10.41 -45.48 -63.06
N SER A 724 -10.68 -46.53 -62.27
CA SER A 724 -9.68 -47.54 -61.90
C SER A 724 -9.71 -48.75 -62.83
N ASP A 725 -8.55 -49.38 -63.02
CA ASP A 725 -8.46 -50.71 -63.61
C ASP A 725 -9.06 -51.76 -62.66
N ARG A 726 -9.86 -52.67 -63.21
CA ARG A 726 -10.46 -53.79 -62.47
C ARG A 726 -10.08 -55.12 -63.14
N PRO A 727 -10.04 -56.26 -62.41
CA PRO A 727 -9.62 -57.55 -62.97
C PRO A 727 -10.34 -57.97 -64.25
N TYR A 728 -11.59 -57.54 -64.42
CA TYR A 728 -12.47 -57.84 -65.54
C TYR A 728 -12.69 -56.68 -66.53
N ARG A 729 -12.15 -55.47 -66.26
CA ARG A 729 -12.37 -54.27 -67.10
C ARG A 729 -11.27 -53.22 -66.91
N ALA A 730 -10.73 -52.70 -68.00
CA ALA A 730 -9.83 -51.53 -67.96
C ALA A 730 -10.57 -50.26 -67.46
N SER A 731 -9.82 -49.26 -67.01
CA SER A 731 -10.32 -47.92 -66.70
C SER A 731 -11.08 -47.31 -67.88
N LEU A 732 -12.22 -46.66 -67.60
CA LEU A 732 -13.01 -45.93 -68.60
C LEU A 732 -12.45 -44.53 -68.90
N GLY A 733 -11.56 -44.02 -68.05
CA GLY A 733 -11.05 -42.65 -68.10
C GLY A 733 -12.01 -41.61 -67.51
N ASN A 734 -11.45 -40.47 -67.11
CA ASN A 734 -12.17 -39.41 -66.37
C ASN A 734 -13.37 -38.84 -67.13
N ASP A 735 -13.22 -38.56 -68.43
CA ASP A 735 -14.28 -37.93 -69.24
C ASP A 735 -15.51 -38.83 -69.37
N VAL A 736 -15.29 -40.13 -69.57
CA VAL A 736 -16.37 -41.12 -69.70
C VAL A 736 -17.04 -41.35 -68.34
N ALA A 737 -16.27 -41.48 -67.27
CA ALA A 737 -16.80 -41.61 -65.91
C ALA A 737 -17.66 -40.40 -65.52
N MET A 738 -17.22 -39.19 -65.85
CA MET A 738 -17.96 -37.96 -65.57
C MET A 738 -19.25 -37.85 -66.41
N ALA A 739 -19.20 -38.26 -67.69
CA ALA A 739 -20.39 -38.32 -68.53
C ALA A 739 -21.44 -39.30 -67.98
N GLU A 740 -21.01 -40.48 -67.54
CA GLU A 740 -21.88 -41.49 -66.93
C GLU A 740 -22.55 -40.97 -65.65
N LEU A 741 -21.80 -40.32 -64.75
CA LEU A 741 -22.37 -39.71 -63.54
C LEU A 741 -23.44 -38.68 -63.87
N LYS A 742 -23.18 -37.82 -64.86
CA LYS A 742 -24.12 -36.78 -65.31
C LYS A 742 -25.37 -37.38 -65.97
N GLU A 743 -25.23 -38.46 -66.74
CA GLU A 743 -26.36 -39.17 -67.34
C GLU A 743 -27.24 -39.85 -66.27
N CYS A 744 -26.60 -40.39 -65.23
CA CYS A 744 -27.27 -41.06 -64.12
C CYS A 744 -27.75 -40.11 -62.99
N ALA A 745 -27.50 -38.81 -63.11
CA ALA A 745 -27.95 -37.80 -62.15
C ALA A 745 -29.48 -37.70 -62.10
N GLY A 746 -30.05 -37.66 -60.89
CA GLY A 746 -31.50 -37.67 -60.69
C GLY A 746 -32.17 -39.03 -60.85
N THR A 747 -31.41 -40.09 -61.15
CA THR A 747 -31.88 -41.48 -61.13
C THR A 747 -31.07 -42.31 -60.15
N GLN A 748 -29.83 -42.69 -60.50
CA GLN A 748 -28.95 -43.40 -59.58
C GLN A 748 -28.38 -42.47 -58.52
N PHE A 749 -27.91 -41.30 -58.94
CA PHE A 749 -27.15 -40.38 -58.10
C PHE A 749 -27.95 -39.12 -57.78
N ASP A 750 -27.67 -38.52 -56.63
CA ASP A 750 -28.19 -37.20 -56.28
C ASP A 750 -27.63 -36.16 -57.26
N PRO A 751 -28.48 -35.43 -58.00
CA PRO A 751 -28.02 -34.46 -58.99
C PRO A 751 -27.18 -33.33 -58.38
N ARG A 752 -27.48 -32.90 -57.15
CA ARG A 752 -26.73 -31.84 -56.46
C ARG A 752 -25.32 -32.32 -56.09
N VAL A 753 -25.20 -33.57 -55.68
CA VAL A 753 -23.88 -34.17 -55.36
C VAL A 753 -23.04 -34.30 -56.62
N VAL A 754 -23.63 -34.75 -57.73
CA VAL A 754 -22.92 -34.86 -59.03
C VAL A 754 -22.44 -33.49 -59.52
N ASP A 755 -23.25 -32.45 -59.39
CA ASP A 755 -22.86 -31.07 -59.75
C ASP A 755 -21.63 -30.61 -58.93
N VAL A 756 -21.70 -30.74 -57.60
CA VAL A 756 -20.58 -30.34 -56.72
C VAL A 756 -19.34 -31.22 -56.94
N PHE A 757 -19.51 -32.53 -57.14
CA PHE A 757 -18.42 -33.45 -57.46
C PHE A 757 -17.73 -33.05 -58.77
N THR A 758 -18.50 -32.68 -59.80
CA THR A 758 -17.98 -32.17 -61.07
C THR A 758 -17.08 -30.95 -60.83
N GLU A 759 -17.55 -29.98 -60.03
CA GLU A 759 -16.76 -28.79 -59.69
C GLU A 759 -15.47 -29.13 -58.92
N VAL A 760 -15.51 -30.13 -58.03
CA VAL A 760 -14.33 -30.60 -57.29
C VAL A 760 -13.28 -31.15 -58.27
N ILE A 761 -13.68 -32.03 -59.19
CA ILE A 761 -12.79 -32.60 -60.20
C ILE A 761 -12.24 -31.52 -61.16
N GLU A 762 -13.08 -30.62 -61.67
CA GLU A 762 -12.69 -29.56 -62.62
C GLU A 762 -11.76 -28.51 -62.00
N SER A 763 -11.91 -28.22 -60.70
CA SER A 763 -11.06 -27.25 -59.99
C SER A 763 -9.62 -27.71 -59.73
N GLY A 764 -9.27 -28.94 -60.14
CA GLY A 764 -7.93 -29.50 -59.95
C GLY A 764 -7.63 -29.96 -58.52
N ALA A 765 -8.63 -30.03 -57.64
CA ALA A 765 -8.46 -30.61 -56.29
C ALA A 765 -8.08 -32.10 -56.35
N ALA A 766 -8.48 -32.81 -57.42
CA ALA A 766 -8.06 -34.19 -57.69
C ALA A 766 -6.61 -34.32 -58.19
N ALA A 767 -5.94 -33.23 -58.57
CA ALA A 767 -4.54 -33.28 -59.01
C ALA A 767 -3.52 -33.38 -57.84
N LEU A 768 -4.02 -33.49 -56.60
CA LEU A 768 -3.23 -33.61 -55.37
C LEU A 768 -3.37 -34.97 -54.67
N ILE A 769 -4.14 -35.91 -55.23
CA ILE A 769 -4.35 -37.27 -54.70
C ILE A 769 -3.56 -38.28 -55.54
#